data_AF-A0A660Z8Z1-F1
#
_entry.id   AF-A0A660Z8Z1-F1
#
_cell.length_a   1.000
_cell.length_b   1.000
_cell.length_c   1.000
_cell.angle_alpha   90.00
_cell.angle_beta   90.00
_cell.angle_gamma   90.00
#
_symmetry.space_group_name_H-M   'P 1'
#
loop_
_entity.id
_entity.type
_entity.pdbx_description
1 polymer ?
#
loop_
_entity_poly.entity_id
_entity_poly.type
_entity_poly.pdbx_seq_one_letter_code
_entity_poly.pdbx_strand_id
1 'polypeptide(L)'
;MSYHFILPVIFTLFCSFIFAQNASEELWSDIQEETIQTAGERYIIPQSYRTLELDFQEMQSALSEAPSEKTVKVFNSATIIAFPLPNGEFTRFKFVESLVMEEELANKYPGIKTYLGQGIDDATASARFDITPAGFHAIIFSVNGTVYIDPYSIGDNQHYISYYKKDFVPSEDQLSVSCEVLGLESEIALELKELVINGPAVFSGDELSTYRLACAATGEYTIFHGGTVAAGLAAVVTAINRVTGVYEREIAVRMVLIANNDLLIYTNPSTDPYTNNNGFTMLGQNQANIDAVIGSANYDFGHVFSTGGGGVAYLAVICVNGFKAQGVTGLSSPIGDPFYIDYVAHEMGHQYGGNHTFNGNAGACSGGNRNAGTAYEPGSGSTIQAYAGICGNQNLQSNSDDYFHNISFVEMVNYTTNSNGNSCPVITTTGNSAPIVDAGTGGFTIPISTPFILTGSATDPDGDALTYNWEEFDLGPAGHPNSPSGNAPIFRTFDATLNPWRTFPKLTDLLNNTQTIGEILPTYSRSLKFRLTVRDNKAGGGGVDYDEIQFAVTDAAGPFLVTSPNTSVTWQGNTTQTITWDVANTSVAPVNATEVNILLSTDGGNTYTEVLVSNTPNDGSEDLQLPNLPTTQARIKVEAAANVFFDISNENFTIEDNPVPVELSAFFVISTEEGALLKWTTITETNNAGFGIERSSNNIEFTEITFVEGRGTTTEVTDYSYTDKNIKAGIYYYRLKQIDLDGSFNYSNSVEADINAPTAFILSQNYPNPFNPSTIIKFSLPVDSKVIINLYNTLGEKVDVLVDRELSIGHHEQNFDASGLSNGVYYYTINAQGKDGSVFTSTKKMVLMK
;
A
#
# COMPACT_ATOMS: atom_id res chain seq x y z
N MET A 1 -45.87 50.26 -19.66
CA MET A 1 -45.11 49.43 -20.61
C MET A 1 -44.34 48.41 -19.82
N SER A 2 -44.29 47.20 -20.36
CA SER A 2 -44.04 45.91 -19.70
C SER A 2 -42.58 45.56 -19.39
N TYR A 3 -42.44 44.47 -18.62
CA TYR A 3 -41.34 43.49 -18.46
C TYR A 3 -40.75 43.45 -17.03
N HIS A 4 -41.33 42.68 -16.10
CA HIS A 4 -41.04 41.26 -15.75
C HIS A 4 -39.57 40.96 -15.40
N PHE A 5 -39.31 40.73 -14.10
CA PHE A 5 -38.44 39.65 -13.64
C PHE A 5 -39.00 39.06 -12.35
N ILE A 6 -39.27 37.75 -12.41
CA ILE A 6 -39.58 36.83 -11.31
C ILE A 6 -38.24 36.31 -10.79
N LEU A 7 -38.04 36.26 -9.48
CA LEU A 7 -37.04 35.41 -8.83
C LEU A 7 -37.65 34.80 -7.56
N PRO A 8 -37.82 33.46 -7.47
CA PRO A 8 -38.30 32.81 -6.27
C PRO A 8 -37.14 32.20 -5.46
N VAL A 9 -37.31 32.26 -4.13
CA VAL A 9 -37.06 31.16 -3.17
C VAL A 9 -35.98 30.13 -3.56
N ILE A 10 -34.71 30.42 -3.29
CA ILE A 10 -33.65 29.41 -3.13
C ILE A 10 -32.69 29.92 -2.05
N PHE A 11 -33.06 29.79 -0.78
CA PHE A 11 -32.11 29.97 0.34
C PHE A 11 -32.54 29.25 1.63
N THR A 12 -33.10 28.04 1.50
CA THR A 12 -33.48 27.19 2.65
C THR A 12 -33.21 25.69 2.44
N LEU A 13 -32.34 25.31 1.49
CA LEU A 13 -31.94 23.90 1.30
C LEU A 13 -30.47 23.60 1.61
N PHE A 14 -29.65 24.60 1.94
CA PHE A 14 -28.21 24.41 2.21
C PHE A 14 -27.85 24.37 3.71
N CYS A 15 -28.78 24.70 4.62
CA CYS A 15 -28.52 24.64 6.06
C CYS A 15 -28.89 23.29 6.71
N SER A 16 -29.64 22.41 6.02
CA SER A 16 -30.03 21.10 6.58
C SER A 16 -28.93 20.04 6.46
N PHE A 17 -27.96 20.24 5.55
CA PHE A 17 -26.89 19.27 5.31
C PHE A 17 -25.73 19.35 6.32
N ILE A 18 -25.55 20.49 7.00
CA ILE A 18 -24.45 20.68 7.96
C ILE A 18 -24.85 20.20 9.37
N PHE A 19 -26.15 20.21 9.72
CA PHE A 19 -26.61 19.75 11.05
C PHE A 19 -26.69 18.22 11.19
N ALA A 20 -26.87 17.46 10.10
CA ALA A 20 -26.86 16.00 10.16
C ALA A 20 -25.43 15.41 10.34
N GLN A 21 -24.39 16.19 10.03
CA GLN A 21 -22.99 15.72 10.02
C GLN A 21 -22.38 15.52 11.41
N ASN A 22 -22.89 16.19 12.45
CA ASN A 22 -22.42 16.05 13.84
C ASN A 22 -23.38 15.22 14.72
N ALA A 23 -24.64 15.05 14.30
CA ALA A 23 -25.68 14.46 15.15
C ALA A 23 -25.51 12.95 15.45
N SER A 24 -24.78 12.19 14.62
CA SER A 24 -24.55 10.76 14.87
C SER A 24 -23.35 10.45 15.76
N GLU A 25 -22.35 11.34 15.81
CA GLU A 25 -21.27 11.25 16.80
C GLU A 25 -21.79 11.60 18.20
N GLU A 26 -22.77 12.50 18.29
CA GLU A 26 -23.45 12.86 19.53
C GLU A 26 -24.23 11.69 20.18
N LEU A 27 -24.47 10.59 19.46
CA LEU A 27 -25.14 9.38 20.00
C LEU A 27 -24.27 8.59 20.97
N TRP A 28 -22.94 8.74 20.88
CA TRP A 28 -21.98 7.96 21.65
C TRP A 28 -21.14 8.89 22.54
N SER A 29 -20.92 8.48 23.78
CA SER A 29 -19.97 9.15 24.68
C SER A 29 -19.05 8.17 25.38
N ASP A 30 -17.77 8.51 25.50
CA ASP A 30 -16.82 7.73 26.30
C ASP A 30 -17.23 7.73 27.78
N ILE A 31 -17.18 6.56 28.40
CA ILE A 31 -17.47 6.38 29.83
C ILE A 31 -16.32 5.64 30.50
N GLN A 32 -16.02 6.01 31.75
CA GLN A 32 -15.02 5.32 32.56
C GLN A 32 -15.57 3.97 33.02
N GLU A 33 -14.86 2.88 32.73
CA GLU A 33 -15.33 1.51 32.99
C GLU A 33 -15.69 1.28 34.47
N GLU A 34 -14.94 1.87 35.41
CA GLU A 34 -15.21 1.75 36.85
C GLU A 34 -16.55 2.34 37.30
N THR A 35 -17.21 3.13 36.44
CA THR A 35 -18.53 3.71 36.72
C THR A 35 -19.69 2.84 36.23
N ILE A 36 -19.42 1.84 35.37
CA ILE A 36 -20.43 0.97 34.80
C ILE A 36 -20.88 -0.07 35.84
N GLN A 37 -22.19 -0.13 36.09
CA GLN A 37 -22.80 -1.20 36.88
C GLN A 37 -23.28 -2.31 35.94
N THR A 38 -22.68 -3.49 36.01
CA THR A 38 -23.06 -4.65 35.18
C THR A 38 -24.52 -5.03 35.39
N ALA A 39 -25.33 -4.99 34.33
CA ALA A 39 -26.74 -5.39 34.36
C ALA A 39 -26.90 -6.92 34.49
N GLY A 40 -25.94 -7.67 33.97
CA GLY A 40 -25.91 -9.13 34.01
C GLY A 40 -24.50 -9.69 33.87
N GLU A 41 -24.40 -10.97 33.50
CA GLU A 41 -23.12 -11.62 33.30
C GLU A 41 -22.39 -11.05 32.07
N ARG A 42 -21.07 -10.91 32.20
CA ARG A 42 -20.20 -10.36 31.16
C ARG A 42 -19.39 -11.49 30.52
N TYR A 43 -19.78 -11.86 29.30
CA TYR A 43 -19.10 -12.92 28.53
C TYR A 43 -18.06 -12.40 27.54
N ILE A 44 -18.22 -11.15 27.06
CA ILE A 44 -17.30 -10.55 26.09
C ILE A 44 -16.29 -9.67 26.84
N ILE A 45 -15.08 -10.19 27.01
CA ILE A 45 -13.96 -9.51 27.69
C ILE A 45 -12.72 -9.54 26.78
N PRO A 46 -12.58 -8.59 25.83
CA PRO A 46 -11.39 -8.46 25.02
C PRO A 46 -10.19 -7.97 25.87
N GLN A 47 -8.98 -8.19 25.40
CA GLN A 47 -7.74 -7.71 26.01
C GLN A 47 -7.60 -6.18 25.91
N SER A 48 -8.19 -5.57 24.88
CA SER A 48 -8.21 -4.13 24.65
C SER A 48 -9.55 -3.74 24.02
N TYR A 49 -10.20 -2.70 24.55
CA TYR A 49 -11.49 -2.20 24.09
C TYR A 49 -11.74 -0.77 24.58
N ARG A 50 -12.68 -0.08 23.92
CA ARG A 50 -13.19 1.23 24.30
C ARG A 50 -14.57 1.09 24.95
N THR A 51 -14.79 1.70 26.11
CA THR A 51 -16.08 1.70 26.82
C THR A 51 -16.91 2.94 26.50
N LEU A 52 -18.17 2.72 26.14
CA LEU A 52 -19.04 3.73 25.57
C LEU A 52 -20.42 3.69 26.24
N GLU A 53 -21.05 4.85 26.34
CA GLU A 53 -22.48 5.01 26.61
C GLU A 53 -23.18 5.41 25.31
N LEU A 54 -24.36 4.84 25.06
CA LEU A 54 -25.18 5.09 23.88
C LEU A 54 -26.51 5.73 24.28
N ASP A 55 -26.89 6.83 23.60
CA ASP A 55 -28.30 7.25 23.61
C ASP A 55 -29.12 6.29 22.75
N PHE A 56 -29.62 5.23 23.40
CA PHE A 56 -30.34 4.16 22.72
C PHE A 56 -31.64 4.64 22.06
N GLN A 57 -32.29 5.67 22.62
CA GLN A 57 -33.56 6.18 22.09
C GLN A 57 -33.32 7.05 20.86
N GLU A 58 -32.30 7.90 20.88
CA GLU A 58 -31.90 8.67 19.70
C GLU A 58 -31.33 7.76 18.60
N MET A 59 -30.54 6.74 18.96
CA MET A 59 -30.09 5.72 18.01
C MET A 59 -31.27 5.03 17.33
N GLN A 60 -32.26 4.54 18.09
CA GLN A 60 -33.45 3.92 17.51
C GLN A 60 -34.22 4.88 16.58
N SER A 61 -34.30 6.16 16.96
CA SER A 61 -34.95 7.19 16.15
C SER A 61 -34.20 7.42 14.82
N ALA A 62 -32.87 7.57 14.87
CA ALA A 62 -32.03 7.75 13.69
C ALA A 62 -32.11 6.55 12.73
N LEU A 63 -32.12 5.33 13.28
CA LEU A 63 -32.21 4.10 12.49
C LEU A 63 -33.58 3.93 11.82
N SER A 64 -34.65 4.44 12.42
CA SER A 64 -36.01 4.34 11.86
C SER A 64 -36.22 5.15 10.57
N GLU A 65 -35.32 6.08 10.26
CA GLU A 65 -35.34 6.88 9.03
C GLU A 65 -34.64 6.18 7.85
N ALA A 66 -34.00 5.03 8.08
CA ALA A 66 -33.27 4.31 7.04
C ALA A 66 -34.20 3.90 5.88
N PRO A 67 -33.83 4.19 4.62
CA PRO A 67 -34.57 3.65 3.49
C PRO A 67 -34.35 2.14 3.39
N SER A 68 -35.33 1.43 2.84
CA SER A 68 -35.20 0.01 2.53
C SER A 68 -34.20 -0.20 1.38
N GLU A 69 -33.29 -1.17 1.54
CA GLU A 69 -32.33 -1.57 0.50
C GLU A 69 -32.99 -1.96 -0.83
N LYS A 70 -34.27 -2.40 -0.78
CA LYS A 70 -35.07 -2.76 -1.96
C LYS A 70 -35.35 -1.56 -2.87
N THR A 71 -35.26 -0.36 -2.31
CA THR A 71 -35.57 0.91 -2.99
C THR A 71 -34.34 1.79 -3.19
N VAL A 72 -33.40 1.76 -2.25
CA VAL A 72 -32.19 2.58 -2.27
C VAL A 72 -30.99 1.66 -2.00
N LYS A 73 -30.07 1.56 -2.96
CA LYS A 73 -28.80 0.85 -2.74
C LYS A 73 -27.97 1.59 -1.69
N VAL A 74 -27.22 0.86 -0.86
CA VAL A 74 -26.47 1.44 0.28
C VAL A 74 -25.54 2.59 -0.09
N PHE A 75 -24.82 2.49 -1.20
CA PHE A 75 -23.93 3.55 -1.70
C PHE A 75 -24.67 4.83 -2.14
N ASN A 76 -25.97 4.73 -2.46
CA ASN A 76 -26.85 5.85 -2.80
C ASN A 76 -27.62 6.39 -1.59
N SER A 77 -27.49 5.77 -0.42
CA SER A 77 -28.23 6.21 0.77
C SER A 77 -27.78 7.59 1.23
N ALA A 78 -28.75 8.39 1.67
CA ALA A 78 -28.51 9.69 2.28
C ALA A 78 -28.44 9.62 3.81
N THR A 79 -28.82 8.49 4.41
CA THR A 79 -28.73 8.27 5.86
C THR A 79 -27.33 7.84 6.23
N ILE A 80 -26.75 8.52 7.22
CA ILE A 80 -25.37 8.33 7.68
C ILE A 80 -25.39 8.03 9.17
N ILE A 81 -24.54 7.10 9.59
CA ILE A 81 -24.30 6.76 11.00
C ILE A 81 -22.79 6.74 11.26
N ALA A 82 -22.37 7.17 12.44
CA ALA A 82 -20.99 7.09 12.89
C ALA A 82 -20.84 5.97 13.92
N PHE A 83 -19.79 5.17 13.80
CA PHE A 83 -19.44 4.13 14.74
C PHE A 83 -18.13 4.43 15.47
N PRO A 84 -18.09 4.27 16.81
CA PRO A 84 -16.87 4.43 17.59
C PRO A 84 -15.90 3.29 17.31
N LEU A 85 -14.66 3.63 16.99
CA LEU A 85 -13.57 2.69 16.82
C LEU A 85 -12.80 2.48 18.13
N PRO A 86 -12.11 1.32 18.29
CA PRO A 86 -11.36 1.01 19.50
C PRO A 86 -10.15 1.94 19.73
N ASN A 87 -9.65 2.57 18.66
CA ASN A 87 -8.54 3.53 18.71
C ASN A 87 -8.95 4.93 19.21
N GLY A 88 -10.22 5.15 19.55
CA GLY A 88 -10.75 6.44 20.00
C GLY A 88 -11.36 7.30 18.89
N GLU A 89 -11.20 6.92 17.62
CA GLU A 89 -11.79 7.63 16.49
C GLU A 89 -13.24 7.20 16.23
N PHE A 90 -13.87 7.85 15.25
CA PHE A 90 -15.17 7.47 14.71
C PHE A 90 -15.04 7.28 13.20
N THR A 91 -15.85 6.40 12.63
CA THR A 91 -15.94 6.18 11.18
C THR A 91 -17.39 6.22 10.73
N ARG A 92 -17.64 6.83 9.57
CA ARG A 92 -19.00 7.06 9.05
C ARG A 92 -19.37 6.05 7.98
N PHE A 93 -20.63 5.63 8.01
CA PHE A 93 -21.23 4.72 7.05
C PHE A 93 -22.50 5.32 6.46
N LYS A 94 -22.66 5.22 5.14
CA LYS A 94 -23.99 5.25 4.53
C LYS A 94 -24.68 3.94 4.86
N PHE A 95 -25.95 3.96 5.22
CA PHE A 95 -26.64 2.73 5.60
C PHE A 95 -28.07 2.64 5.09
N VAL A 96 -28.60 1.41 5.04
CA VAL A 96 -29.97 1.08 4.63
C VAL A 96 -30.52 -0.02 5.54
N GLU A 97 -31.85 -0.11 5.66
CA GLU A 97 -32.48 -1.28 6.27
C GLU A 97 -32.28 -2.48 5.34
N SER A 98 -31.64 -3.53 5.84
CA SER A 98 -31.29 -4.75 5.10
C SER A 98 -31.71 -5.97 5.90
N LEU A 99 -32.81 -6.58 5.49
CA LEU A 99 -33.49 -7.59 6.29
C LEU A 99 -32.82 -8.96 6.19
N VAL A 100 -32.58 -9.57 7.36
CA VAL A 100 -32.26 -11.00 7.50
C VAL A 100 -33.46 -11.82 7.99
N MET A 101 -34.66 -11.22 7.94
CA MET A 101 -35.94 -11.88 8.22
C MET A 101 -36.89 -11.58 7.06
N GLU A 102 -37.72 -12.56 6.67
CA GLU A 102 -38.84 -12.29 5.78
C GLU A 102 -39.78 -11.25 6.42
N GLU A 103 -40.44 -10.46 5.58
CA GLU A 103 -41.23 -9.29 6.02
C GLU A 103 -42.31 -9.67 7.05
N GLU A 104 -42.92 -10.85 6.93
CA GLU A 104 -43.92 -11.33 7.89
C GLU A 104 -43.34 -11.52 9.30
N LEU A 105 -42.15 -12.11 9.41
CA LEU A 105 -41.47 -12.30 10.69
C LEU A 105 -41.00 -10.96 11.26
N ALA A 106 -40.41 -10.10 10.42
CA ALA A 106 -39.97 -8.76 10.81
C ALA A 106 -41.15 -7.89 11.33
N ASN A 107 -42.32 -8.00 10.71
CA ASN A 107 -43.54 -7.29 11.15
C ASN A 107 -44.09 -7.85 12.48
N LYS A 108 -43.89 -9.14 12.76
CA LYS A 108 -44.28 -9.78 14.02
C LYS A 108 -43.36 -9.38 15.18
N TYR A 109 -42.09 -9.11 14.90
CA TYR A 109 -41.09 -8.68 15.87
C TYR A 109 -40.46 -7.32 15.48
N PRO A 110 -41.23 -6.21 15.49
CA PRO A 110 -40.78 -4.92 14.98
C PRO A 110 -39.63 -4.29 15.78
N GLY A 111 -39.36 -4.78 16.99
CA GLY A 111 -38.22 -4.38 17.82
C GLY A 111 -36.90 -5.04 17.45
N ILE A 112 -36.87 -5.88 16.41
CA ILE A 112 -35.66 -6.51 15.86
C ILE A 112 -35.45 -5.96 14.45
N LYS A 113 -34.39 -5.18 14.24
CA LYS A 113 -34.07 -4.52 12.97
C LYS A 113 -32.62 -4.72 12.58
N THR A 114 -32.35 -4.85 11.29
CA THR A 114 -31.03 -5.16 10.72
C THR A 114 -30.72 -4.20 9.57
N TYR A 115 -29.43 -3.87 9.45
CA TYR A 115 -28.94 -2.83 8.55
C TYR A 115 -27.63 -3.25 7.88
N LEU A 116 -27.40 -2.68 6.70
CA LEU A 116 -26.17 -2.80 5.92
C LEU A 116 -25.55 -1.41 5.77
N GLY A 117 -24.23 -1.31 5.95
CA GLY A 117 -23.45 -0.09 5.83
C GLY A 117 -22.31 -0.19 4.82
N GLN A 118 -22.06 0.91 4.10
CA GLN A 118 -20.86 1.15 3.27
C GLN A 118 -20.07 2.31 3.86
N GLY A 119 -18.76 2.13 4.04
CA GLY A 119 -17.86 3.14 4.60
C GLY A 119 -17.76 4.39 3.74
N ILE A 120 -17.67 5.54 4.40
CA ILE A 120 -17.44 6.86 3.79
C ILE A 120 -15.99 7.30 4.00
N ASP A 121 -15.49 7.13 5.23
CA ASP A 121 -14.15 7.56 5.61
C ASP A 121 -13.08 6.52 5.25
N ASP A 122 -13.49 5.25 5.21
CA ASP A 122 -12.72 4.13 4.68
C ASP A 122 -13.54 3.46 3.58
N ALA A 123 -13.06 3.57 2.33
CA ALA A 123 -13.74 3.01 1.17
C ALA A 123 -13.69 1.47 1.12
N THR A 124 -12.77 0.83 1.86
CA THR A 124 -12.71 -0.63 2.01
C THR A 124 -13.70 -1.15 3.06
N ALA A 125 -14.34 -0.26 3.81
CA ALA A 125 -15.14 -0.68 4.95
C ALA A 125 -16.59 -0.99 4.57
N SER A 126 -17.11 -2.08 5.13
CA SER A 126 -18.54 -2.41 5.14
C SER A 126 -18.97 -2.83 6.53
N ALA A 127 -20.26 -2.71 6.84
CA ALA A 127 -20.78 -3.01 8.17
C ALA A 127 -22.12 -3.74 8.12
N ARG A 128 -22.32 -4.65 9.08
CA ARG A 128 -23.62 -5.21 9.42
C ARG A 128 -23.91 -4.87 10.87
N PHE A 129 -25.10 -4.36 11.13
CA PHE A 129 -25.49 -4.00 12.50
C PHE A 129 -26.98 -4.18 12.72
N ASP A 130 -27.36 -4.29 13.98
CA ASP A 130 -28.72 -4.55 14.42
C ASP A 130 -29.07 -3.82 15.71
N ILE A 131 -30.37 -3.57 15.86
CA ILE A 131 -30.96 -3.15 17.13
C ILE A 131 -32.04 -4.18 17.48
N THR A 132 -31.90 -4.78 18.65
CA THR A 132 -32.82 -5.81 19.16
C THR A 132 -33.17 -5.50 20.61
N PRO A 133 -34.09 -6.26 21.24
CA PRO A 133 -34.32 -6.15 22.68
C PRO A 133 -33.07 -6.41 23.54
N ALA A 134 -32.03 -7.06 22.99
CA ALA A 134 -30.75 -7.30 23.66
C ALA A 134 -29.76 -6.12 23.54
N GLY A 135 -30.08 -5.09 22.75
CA GLY A 135 -29.23 -3.92 22.55
C GLY A 135 -28.84 -3.71 21.09
N PHE A 136 -27.87 -2.82 20.89
CA PHE A 136 -27.22 -2.55 19.61
C PHE A 136 -26.01 -3.47 19.41
N HIS A 137 -25.86 -4.04 18.22
CA HIS A 137 -24.68 -4.83 17.85
C HIS A 137 -24.17 -4.40 16.48
N ALA A 138 -22.86 -4.37 16.28
CA ALA A 138 -22.26 -4.15 14.96
C ALA A 138 -21.03 -5.04 14.74
N ILE A 139 -20.83 -5.41 13.48
CA ILE A 139 -19.57 -5.90 12.93
C ILE A 139 -19.17 -4.98 11.77
N ILE A 140 -17.92 -4.52 11.79
CA ILE A 140 -17.34 -3.64 10.77
C ILE A 140 -16.14 -4.36 10.18
N PHE A 141 -16.17 -4.58 8.88
CA PHE A 141 -15.06 -5.11 8.09
C PHE A 141 -14.27 -3.95 7.50
N SER A 142 -12.95 -3.99 7.61
CA SER A 142 -12.06 -2.95 7.06
C SER A 142 -10.67 -3.54 6.86
N VAL A 143 -9.89 -2.96 5.94
CA VAL A 143 -8.45 -3.27 5.79
C VAL A 143 -7.64 -2.96 7.05
N ASN A 144 -8.17 -2.12 7.95
CA ASN A 144 -7.57 -1.79 9.24
C ASN A 144 -7.92 -2.79 10.36
N GLY A 145 -8.64 -3.85 10.02
CA GLY A 145 -9.05 -4.92 10.93
C GLY A 145 -10.54 -4.87 11.28
N THR A 146 -11.07 -6.02 11.66
CA THR A 146 -12.49 -6.18 12.00
C THR A 146 -12.80 -5.67 13.40
N VAL A 147 -13.84 -4.85 13.50
CA VAL A 147 -14.30 -4.23 14.74
C VAL A 147 -15.69 -4.75 15.12
N TYR A 148 -15.86 -5.02 16.40
CA TYR A 148 -17.12 -5.37 17.02
C TYR A 148 -17.60 -4.25 17.93
N ILE A 149 -18.90 -4.01 17.93
CA ILE A 149 -19.59 -3.21 18.95
C ILE A 149 -20.65 -4.09 19.57
N ASP A 150 -20.55 -4.29 20.89
CA ASP A 150 -21.41 -5.20 21.65
C ASP A 150 -21.80 -4.57 22.99
N PRO A 151 -22.97 -4.91 23.56
CA PRO A 151 -23.33 -4.55 24.93
C PRO A 151 -22.25 -4.96 25.93
N TYR A 152 -22.02 -4.12 26.95
CA TYR A 152 -21.01 -4.36 27.96
C TYR A 152 -21.27 -5.63 28.79
N SER A 153 -22.54 -5.98 29.02
CA SER A 153 -22.97 -7.22 29.68
C SER A 153 -24.36 -7.65 29.21
N ILE A 154 -24.77 -8.90 29.45
CA ILE A 154 -26.13 -9.35 29.11
C ILE A 154 -27.17 -8.49 29.82
N GLY A 155 -28.14 -7.99 29.05
CA GLY A 155 -29.22 -7.14 29.56
C GLY A 155 -28.84 -5.66 29.72
N ASP A 156 -27.62 -5.27 29.34
CA ASP A 156 -27.21 -3.87 29.25
C ASP A 156 -27.63 -3.28 27.90
N ASN A 157 -28.36 -2.17 27.92
CA ASN A 157 -28.77 -1.43 26.72
C ASN A 157 -28.30 0.02 26.73
N GLN A 158 -27.41 0.38 27.66
CA GLN A 158 -26.87 1.72 27.82
C GLN A 158 -25.36 1.74 27.57
N HIS A 159 -24.63 0.71 28.02
CA HIS A 159 -23.18 0.65 27.92
C HIS A 159 -22.72 -0.40 26.92
N TYR A 160 -21.67 -0.06 26.18
CA TYR A 160 -21.14 -0.82 25.07
C TYR A 160 -19.62 -0.87 25.11
N ILE A 161 -19.07 -1.86 24.41
CA ILE A 161 -17.65 -1.95 24.11
C ILE A 161 -17.43 -1.93 22.60
N SER A 162 -16.41 -1.20 22.16
CA SER A 162 -15.86 -1.28 20.80
C SER A 162 -14.46 -1.90 20.85
N TYR A 163 -14.24 -2.99 20.10
CA TYR A 163 -12.98 -3.73 20.15
C TYR A 163 -12.60 -4.35 18.81
N TYR A 164 -11.30 -4.54 18.58
CA TYR A 164 -10.84 -5.30 17.41
C TYR A 164 -10.97 -6.79 17.69
N LYS A 165 -11.36 -7.56 16.66
CA LYS A 165 -11.44 -9.02 16.72
C LYS A 165 -10.19 -9.67 17.31
N LYS A 166 -9.00 -9.22 16.86
CA LYS A 166 -7.69 -9.72 17.32
C LYS A 166 -7.46 -9.59 18.83
N ASP A 167 -8.18 -8.68 19.50
CA ASP A 167 -8.05 -8.44 20.93
C ASP A 167 -8.99 -9.37 21.74
N PHE A 168 -9.90 -10.11 21.09
CA PHE A 168 -10.74 -11.10 21.76
C PHE A 168 -10.09 -12.50 21.72
N VAL A 169 -9.66 -12.99 22.88
CA VAL A 169 -9.04 -14.32 23.00
C VAL A 169 -10.04 -15.30 23.61
N PRO A 170 -10.37 -16.43 22.95
CA PRO A 170 -11.28 -17.42 23.49
C PRO A 170 -10.78 -18.03 24.78
N SER A 171 -11.71 -18.42 25.65
CA SER A 171 -11.40 -19.22 26.83
C SER A 171 -11.00 -20.65 26.45
N GLU A 172 -10.32 -21.36 27.35
CA GLU A 172 -9.98 -22.77 27.15
C GLU A 172 -11.23 -23.63 26.88
N ASP A 173 -12.36 -23.32 27.53
CA ASP A 173 -13.62 -24.04 27.31
C ASP A 173 -14.14 -23.83 25.89
N GLN A 174 -14.02 -22.63 25.33
CA GLN A 174 -14.38 -22.34 23.93
C GLN A 174 -13.47 -23.07 22.95
N LEU A 175 -12.17 -23.18 23.25
CA LEU A 175 -11.19 -23.92 22.42
C LEU A 175 -11.25 -25.44 22.58
N SER A 176 -11.97 -25.95 23.59
CA SER A 176 -12.10 -27.40 23.85
C SER A 176 -13.15 -28.08 22.96
N VAL A 177 -13.83 -27.31 22.12
CA VAL A 177 -14.94 -27.79 21.30
C VAL A 177 -14.45 -28.44 20.01
N SER A 178 -15.04 -29.59 19.68
CA SER A 178 -14.81 -30.29 18.42
C SER A 178 -15.69 -29.73 17.29
N CYS A 179 -15.08 -29.44 16.16
CA CYS A 179 -15.76 -29.33 14.87
C CYS A 179 -15.55 -30.64 14.11
N GLU A 180 -16.59 -31.12 13.42
CA GLU A 180 -16.52 -32.31 12.58
C GLU A 180 -17.39 -32.12 11.33
N VAL A 181 -17.01 -32.72 10.20
CA VAL A 181 -17.78 -32.64 8.95
C VAL A 181 -18.24 -34.04 8.53
N LEU A 182 -19.52 -34.16 8.13
CA LEU A 182 -20.02 -35.38 7.50
C LEU A 182 -20.19 -35.16 6.00
N GLY A 183 -19.37 -35.87 5.23
CA GLY A 183 -19.60 -35.99 3.79
C GLY A 183 -20.74 -36.96 3.52
N LEU A 184 -21.61 -36.62 2.58
CA LEU A 184 -22.32 -37.65 1.86
C LEU A 184 -21.32 -38.29 0.89
N GLU A 185 -21.16 -39.62 0.92
CA GLU A 185 -20.67 -40.35 -0.26
C GLU A 185 -21.77 -40.29 -1.35
N SER A 186 -22.03 -39.09 -1.86
CA SER A 186 -23.10 -38.79 -2.81
C SER A 186 -22.56 -38.31 -4.14
N GLU A 187 -23.39 -38.43 -5.17
CA GLU A 187 -23.14 -37.87 -6.49
C GLU A 187 -22.82 -36.36 -6.44
N ILE A 188 -23.44 -35.61 -5.51
CA ILE A 188 -23.22 -34.16 -5.35
C ILE A 188 -21.79 -33.86 -4.89
N ALA A 189 -21.25 -34.61 -3.93
CA ALA A 189 -19.88 -34.41 -3.47
C ALA A 189 -18.85 -34.74 -4.57
N LEU A 190 -19.15 -35.74 -5.42
CA LEU A 190 -18.32 -36.07 -6.58
C LEU A 190 -18.42 -35.01 -7.68
N GLU A 191 -19.62 -34.48 -7.93
CA GLU A 191 -19.85 -33.39 -8.88
C GLU A 191 -19.11 -32.12 -8.47
N LEU A 192 -19.21 -31.72 -7.20
CA LEU A 192 -18.53 -30.52 -6.71
C LEU A 192 -17.01 -30.65 -6.83
N LYS A 193 -16.47 -31.83 -6.51
CA LYS A 193 -15.05 -32.13 -6.72
C LYS A 193 -14.64 -32.01 -8.18
N GLU A 194 -15.47 -32.45 -9.11
CA GLU A 194 -15.22 -32.33 -10.54
C GLU A 194 -15.27 -30.87 -11.02
N LEU A 195 -16.24 -30.08 -10.53
CA LEU A 195 -16.35 -28.65 -10.82
C LEU A 195 -15.14 -27.85 -10.32
N VAL A 196 -14.59 -28.19 -9.15
CA VAL A 196 -13.39 -27.53 -8.63
C VAL A 196 -12.16 -27.82 -9.49
N ILE A 197 -12.06 -29.01 -10.07
CA ILE A 197 -10.90 -29.44 -10.87
C ILE A 197 -11.02 -28.98 -12.33
N ASN A 198 -12.21 -29.11 -12.92
CA ASN A 198 -12.44 -28.97 -14.36
C ASN A 198 -13.56 -27.97 -14.71
N GLY A 199 -14.11 -27.25 -13.73
CA GLY A 199 -15.16 -26.26 -13.92
C GLY A 199 -14.66 -24.94 -14.53
N PRO A 200 -15.58 -24.01 -14.79
CA PRO A 200 -15.25 -22.68 -15.29
C PRO A 200 -14.47 -21.86 -14.24
N ALA A 201 -13.85 -20.75 -14.70
CA ALA A 201 -13.32 -19.75 -13.78
C ALA A 201 -14.44 -19.22 -12.87
N VAL A 202 -14.09 -18.93 -11.62
CA VAL A 202 -15.04 -18.65 -10.54
C VAL A 202 -14.79 -17.25 -10.00
N PHE A 203 -15.83 -16.43 -10.02
CA PHE A 203 -15.86 -15.10 -9.44
C PHE A 203 -17.23 -14.85 -8.81
N SER A 204 -17.33 -13.86 -7.92
CA SER A 204 -18.59 -13.39 -7.35
C SER A 204 -18.73 -11.88 -7.54
N GLY A 205 -19.92 -11.33 -7.24
CA GLY A 205 -20.15 -9.89 -7.22
C GLY A 205 -21.36 -9.48 -8.06
N ASP A 206 -21.50 -9.98 -9.27
CA ASP A 206 -22.55 -9.56 -10.23
C ASP A 206 -23.98 -9.89 -9.77
N GLU A 207 -24.11 -11.02 -9.08
CA GLU A 207 -25.36 -11.57 -8.60
C GLU A 207 -25.30 -11.86 -7.10
N LEU A 208 -26.42 -11.65 -6.41
CA LEU A 208 -26.62 -11.98 -5.00
C LEU A 208 -27.63 -13.12 -4.90
N SER A 209 -27.20 -14.25 -4.34
CA SER A 209 -28.04 -15.41 -4.08
C SER A 209 -28.66 -15.33 -2.68
N THR A 210 -29.98 -15.15 -2.60
CA THR A 210 -30.72 -15.06 -1.35
C THR A 210 -31.42 -16.38 -1.01
N TYR A 211 -31.07 -16.99 0.12
CA TYR A 211 -31.61 -18.26 0.60
C TYR A 211 -32.53 -18.07 1.82
N ARG A 212 -33.64 -18.80 1.83
CA ARG A 212 -34.55 -18.91 2.97
C ARG A 212 -33.99 -19.88 4.00
N LEU A 213 -33.61 -19.34 5.16
CA LEU A 213 -33.06 -20.10 6.28
C LEU A 213 -34.15 -20.43 7.30
N ALA A 214 -34.24 -21.71 7.67
CA ALA A 214 -34.95 -22.17 8.86
C ALA A 214 -33.93 -22.43 9.99
N CYS A 215 -33.78 -21.50 10.93
CA CYS A 215 -32.84 -21.61 12.04
C CYS A 215 -33.57 -21.93 13.35
N ALA A 216 -33.36 -23.12 13.88
CA ALA A 216 -33.88 -23.54 15.18
C ALA A 216 -32.96 -23.14 16.33
N ALA A 217 -33.54 -23.02 17.53
CA ALA A 217 -32.80 -22.78 18.77
C ALA A 217 -33.31 -23.72 19.85
N THR A 218 -32.41 -24.47 20.51
CA THR A 218 -32.79 -25.35 21.61
C THR A 218 -33.36 -24.56 22.80
N GLY A 219 -34.03 -25.27 23.70
CA GLY A 219 -34.50 -24.73 24.97
C GLY A 219 -33.38 -24.09 25.77
N GLU A 220 -32.21 -24.73 25.80
CA GLU A 220 -31.04 -24.26 26.53
C GLU A 220 -30.46 -22.99 25.90
N TYR A 221 -30.34 -22.94 24.57
CA TYR A 221 -29.88 -21.74 23.87
C TYR A 221 -30.81 -20.56 24.14
N THR A 222 -32.12 -20.80 24.05
CA THR A 222 -33.11 -19.76 24.29
C THR A 222 -33.08 -19.29 25.73
N ILE A 223 -32.89 -20.18 26.72
CA ILE A 223 -32.72 -19.81 28.13
C ILE A 223 -31.48 -18.95 28.34
N PHE A 224 -30.34 -19.29 27.74
CA PHE A 224 -29.12 -18.47 27.80
C PHE A 224 -29.39 -17.04 27.36
N HIS A 225 -30.17 -16.86 26.29
CA HIS A 225 -30.53 -15.56 25.72
C HIS A 225 -31.81 -14.95 26.32
N GLY A 226 -32.26 -15.37 27.52
CA GLY A 226 -33.36 -14.73 28.25
C GLY A 226 -34.68 -15.50 28.30
N GLY A 227 -34.74 -16.72 27.76
CA GLY A 227 -35.78 -17.72 27.99
C GLY A 227 -37.12 -17.48 27.29
N THR A 228 -37.22 -16.47 26.42
CA THR A 228 -38.44 -16.19 25.64
C THR A 228 -38.17 -16.35 24.15
N VAL A 229 -39.23 -16.65 23.38
CA VAL A 229 -39.16 -16.72 21.91
C VAL A 229 -38.56 -15.45 21.31
N ALA A 230 -38.97 -14.27 21.79
CA ALA A 230 -38.47 -13.00 21.27
C ALA A 230 -36.97 -12.80 21.53
N ALA A 231 -36.50 -13.18 22.73
CA ALA A 231 -35.10 -13.02 23.09
C ALA A 231 -34.20 -14.05 22.40
N GLY A 232 -34.64 -15.31 22.31
CA GLY A 232 -33.96 -16.34 21.50
C GLY A 232 -33.90 -15.98 20.01
N LEU A 233 -35.01 -15.46 19.45
CA LEU A 233 -35.04 -14.98 18.06
C LEU A 233 -34.11 -13.79 17.83
N ALA A 234 -34.04 -12.84 18.76
CA ALA A 234 -33.11 -11.71 18.68
C ALA A 234 -31.66 -12.16 18.59
N ALA A 235 -31.25 -13.12 19.43
CA ALA A 235 -29.91 -13.70 19.41
C ALA A 235 -29.60 -14.44 18.09
N VAL A 236 -30.57 -15.20 17.57
CA VAL A 236 -30.46 -15.84 16.24
C VAL A 236 -30.27 -14.77 15.16
N VAL A 237 -31.05 -13.68 15.18
CA VAL A 237 -30.95 -12.59 14.19
C VAL A 237 -29.59 -11.92 14.23
N THR A 238 -29.06 -11.57 15.41
CA THR A 238 -27.72 -10.97 15.54
C THR A 238 -26.64 -11.91 14.98
N ALA A 239 -26.73 -13.21 15.25
CA ALA A 239 -25.81 -14.22 14.69
C ALA A 239 -25.88 -14.25 13.15
N ILE A 240 -27.08 -14.41 12.59
CA ILE A 240 -27.28 -14.49 11.14
C ILE A 240 -26.91 -13.19 10.44
N ASN A 241 -27.13 -12.03 11.06
CA ASN A 241 -26.74 -10.73 10.49
C ASN A 241 -25.23 -10.60 10.35
N ARG A 242 -24.46 -11.05 11.35
CA ARG A 242 -22.99 -11.08 11.29
C ARG A 242 -22.47 -12.03 10.23
N VAL A 243 -22.97 -13.27 10.22
CA VAL A 243 -22.57 -14.30 9.24
C VAL A 243 -22.94 -13.88 7.82
N THR A 244 -24.12 -13.26 7.64
CA THR A 244 -24.53 -12.68 6.34
C THR A 244 -23.53 -11.62 5.86
N GLY A 245 -22.96 -10.80 6.75
CA GLY A 245 -21.93 -9.83 6.37
C GLY A 245 -20.70 -10.46 5.73
N VAL A 246 -20.22 -11.57 6.30
CA VAL A 246 -19.10 -12.35 5.73
C VAL A 246 -19.49 -12.94 4.38
N TYR A 247 -20.63 -13.62 4.32
CA TYR A 247 -21.06 -14.37 3.12
C TYR A 247 -21.40 -13.45 1.94
N GLU A 248 -21.93 -12.26 2.21
CA GLU A 248 -22.15 -11.26 1.16
C GLU A 248 -20.85 -10.70 0.62
N ARG A 249 -19.86 -10.44 1.49
CA ARG A 249 -18.55 -9.93 1.09
C ARG A 249 -17.74 -10.95 0.30
N GLU A 250 -17.78 -12.22 0.73
CA GLU A 250 -16.90 -13.25 0.20
C GLU A 250 -17.47 -13.99 -1.01
N ILE A 251 -18.75 -14.34 -0.99
CA ILE A 251 -19.35 -15.24 -2.00
C ILE A 251 -20.69 -14.73 -2.55
N ALA A 252 -21.04 -13.48 -2.28
CA ALA A 252 -22.30 -12.86 -2.68
C ALA A 252 -23.55 -13.70 -2.32
N VAL A 253 -23.60 -14.18 -1.07
CA VAL A 253 -24.72 -14.95 -0.52
C VAL A 253 -25.40 -14.21 0.63
N ARG A 254 -26.73 -14.22 0.63
CA ARG A 254 -27.57 -13.70 1.71
C ARG A 254 -28.45 -14.77 2.32
N MET A 255 -28.56 -14.75 3.65
CA MET A 255 -29.45 -15.62 4.42
C MET A 255 -30.61 -14.81 5.01
N VAL A 256 -31.83 -15.28 4.80
CA VAL A 256 -33.06 -14.64 5.31
C VAL A 256 -33.89 -15.66 6.07
N LEU A 257 -34.15 -15.40 7.34
CA LEU A 257 -34.99 -16.23 8.19
C LEU A 257 -36.44 -16.24 7.67
N ILE A 258 -37.01 -17.43 7.54
CA ILE A 258 -38.39 -17.64 7.04
C ILE A 258 -39.46 -16.97 7.91
N ALA A 259 -40.61 -16.64 7.32
CA ALA A 259 -41.73 -15.93 7.95
C ALA A 259 -42.20 -16.51 9.29
N ASN A 260 -42.11 -17.83 9.47
CA ASN A 260 -42.56 -18.56 10.65
C ASN A 260 -41.40 -19.18 11.47
N ASN A 261 -40.19 -18.63 11.37
CA ASN A 261 -39.02 -19.13 12.11
C ASN A 261 -39.20 -19.09 13.64
N ASP A 262 -40.07 -18.22 14.16
CA ASP A 262 -40.35 -18.15 15.59
C ASP A 262 -40.93 -19.46 16.17
N LEU A 263 -41.50 -20.32 15.33
CA LEU A 263 -41.97 -21.66 15.72
C LEU A 263 -40.82 -22.63 16.04
N LEU A 264 -39.59 -22.32 15.61
CA LEU A 264 -38.40 -23.12 15.83
C LEU A 264 -37.56 -22.65 17.03
N ILE A 265 -38.04 -21.64 17.77
CA ILE A 265 -37.38 -21.12 18.97
C ILE A 265 -38.02 -21.78 20.19
N TYR A 266 -37.37 -22.81 20.72
CA TYR A 266 -37.90 -23.58 21.85
C TYR A 266 -37.50 -22.93 23.17
N THR A 267 -38.44 -22.80 24.11
CA THR A 267 -38.19 -22.16 25.41
C THR A 267 -38.04 -23.14 26.57
N ASN A 268 -38.19 -24.44 26.33
CA ASN A 268 -38.17 -25.47 27.37
C ASN A 268 -37.32 -26.68 26.93
N PRO A 269 -36.13 -26.86 27.53
CA PRO A 269 -35.23 -27.99 27.25
C PRO A 269 -35.87 -29.37 27.36
N SER A 270 -36.87 -29.53 28.25
CA SER A 270 -37.50 -30.83 28.48
C SER A 270 -38.50 -31.24 27.40
N THR A 271 -38.88 -30.32 26.52
CA THR A 271 -39.92 -30.53 25.49
C THR A 271 -39.47 -30.15 24.09
N ASP A 272 -38.25 -29.64 23.93
CA ASP A 272 -37.69 -29.45 22.60
C ASP A 272 -37.33 -30.81 21.96
N PRO A 273 -37.15 -30.88 20.64
CA PRO A 273 -36.89 -32.14 19.94
C PRO A 273 -35.40 -32.52 19.90
N TYR A 274 -34.53 -31.82 20.64
CA TYR A 274 -33.09 -31.87 20.45
C TYR A 274 -32.35 -32.55 21.59
N THR A 275 -31.27 -33.25 21.24
CA THR A 275 -30.29 -33.74 22.20
C THR A 275 -29.15 -32.72 22.28
N ASN A 276 -29.34 -31.65 23.06
CA ASN A 276 -28.49 -30.44 23.11
C ASN A 276 -26.97 -30.70 23.15
N ASN A 277 -26.54 -31.79 23.79
CA ASN A 277 -25.10 -32.09 23.97
C ASN A 277 -24.54 -33.11 22.97
N ASN A 278 -25.26 -33.41 21.87
CA ASN A 278 -24.83 -34.37 20.86
C ASN A 278 -25.13 -33.85 19.45
N GLY A 279 -24.16 -33.15 18.84
CA GLY A 279 -24.29 -32.56 17.50
C GLY A 279 -24.69 -33.58 16.42
N PHE A 280 -24.04 -34.75 16.40
CA PHE A 280 -24.34 -35.83 15.45
C PHE A 280 -25.81 -36.27 15.49
N THR A 281 -26.37 -36.38 16.68
CA THR A 281 -27.78 -36.74 16.85
C THR A 281 -28.69 -35.59 16.43
N MET A 282 -28.28 -34.35 16.70
CA MET A 282 -29.05 -33.15 16.34
C MET A 282 -29.15 -32.94 14.83
N LEU A 283 -28.22 -33.41 14.00
CA LEU A 283 -28.33 -33.32 12.53
C LEU A 283 -29.66 -33.87 12.01
N GLY A 284 -29.93 -35.15 12.29
CA GLY A 284 -31.16 -35.82 11.87
C GLY A 284 -32.41 -35.31 12.60
N GLN A 285 -32.28 -34.94 13.88
CA GLN A 285 -33.37 -34.32 14.63
C GLN A 285 -33.78 -32.99 14.02
N ASN A 286 -32.82 -32.16 13.60
CA ASN A 286 -33.09 -30.86 13.02
C ASN A 286 -33.80 -30.97 11.68
N GLN A 287 -33.32 -31.85 10.80
CA GLN A 287 -34.01 -32.14 9.54
C GLN A 287 -35.46 -32.58 9.77
N ALA A 288 -35.68 -33.57 10.64
CA ALA A 288 -37.00 -34.10 10.91
C ALA A 288 -37.93 -33.04 11.55
N ASN A 289 -37.39 -32.23 12.47
CA ASN A 289 -38.14 -31.21 13.16
C ASN A 289 -38.54 -30.06 12.22
N ILE A 290 -37.61 -29.49 11.47
CA ILE A 290 -37.91 -28.40 10.53
C ILE A 290 -38.88 -28.89 9.45
N ASP A 291 -38.70 -30.09 8.90
CA ASP A 291 -39.66 -30.66 7.94
C ASP A 291 -41.07 -30.83 8.54
N ALA A 292 -41.18 -31.19 9.82
CA ALA A 292 -42.46 -31.37 10.49
C ALA A 292 -43.16 -30.05 10.84
N VAL A 293 -42.42 -29.04 11.29
CA VAL A 293 -42.96 -27.75 11.77
C VAL A 293 -43.18 -26.78 10.62
N ILE A 294 -42.21 -26.68 9.71
CA ILE A 294 -42.17 -25.69 8.63
C ILE A 294 -42.64 -26.30 7.31
N GLY A 295 -42.29 -27.55 7.05
CA GLY A 295 -42.51 -28.21 5.77
C GLY A 295 -41.36 -27.98 4.80
N SER A 296 -40.87 -29.06 4.19
CA SER A 296 -39.65 -29.04 3.36
C SER A 296 -39.67 -28.05 2.20
N ALA A 297 -40.82 -27.70 1.63
CA ALA A 297 -40.89 -26.74 0.52
C ALA A 297 -40.68 -25.27 0.94
N ASN A 298 -40.80 -24.97 2.24
CA ASN A 298 -40.89 -23.61 2.76
C ASN A 298 -39.55 -23.05 3.24
N TYR A 299 -38.45 -23.77 3.05
CA TYR A 299 -37.10 -23.32 3.37
C TYR A 299 -36.08 -23.94 2.42
N ASP A 300 -34.95 -23.27 2.26
CA ASP A 300 -33.89 -23.62 1.31
C ASP A 300 -32.75 -24.37 2.01
N PHE A 301 -32.47 -24.02 3.26
CA PHE A 301 -31.63 -24.78 4.18
C PHE A 301 -31.97 -24.46 5.64
N GLY A 302 -31.50 -25.29 6.56
CA GLY A 302 -31.77 -25.16 7.98
C GLY A 302 -30.55 -25.46 8.84
N HIS A 303 -30.58 -24.90 10.05
CA HIS A 303 -29.50 -25.02 11.03
C HIS A 303 -30.10 -24.99 12.44
N VAL A 304 -29.40 -25.53 13.45
CA VAL A 304 -29.83 -25.41 14.86
C VAL A 304 -28.71 -24.87 15.75
N PHE A 305 -29.07 -23.92 16.62
CA PHE A 305 -28.21 -23.43 17.68
C PHE A 305 -28.53 -24.06 19.03
N SER A 306 -27.48 -24.48 19.74
CA SER A 306 -27.54 -25.15 21.05
C SER A 306 -26.50 -24.57 22.01
N THR A 307 -26.52 -25.00 23.28
CA THR A 307 -25.46 -24.66 24.26
C THR A 307 -24.39 -25.75 24.39
N GLY A 308 -24.40 -26.73 23.48
CA GLY A 308 -23.49 -27.86 23.51
C GLY A 308 -23.54 -28.65 22.20
N GLY A 309 -22.79 -29.76 22.14
CA GLY A 309 -22.77 -30.63 20.98
C GLY A 309 -21.77 -30.23 19.88
N GLY A 310 -21.08 -29.10 20.04
CA GLY A 310 -20.02 -28.64 19.14
C GLY A 310 -20.53 -28.13 17.79
N GLY A 311 -19.63 -28.11 16.81
CA GLY A 311 -19.96 -27.81 15.42
C GLY A 311 -20.02 -29.09 14.59
N VAL A 312 -21.13 -29.31 13.90
CA VAL A 312 -21.19 -30.36 12.87
C VAL A 312 -22.20 -30.02 11.79
N ALA A 313 -21.80 -30.19 10.54
CA ALA A 313 -22.66 -30.03 9.39
C ALA A 313 -22.39 -31.06 8.30
N TYR A 314 -23.42 -31.32 7.50
CA TYR A 314 -23.25 -32.04 6.26
C TYR A 314 -22.69 -31.12 5.16
N LEU A 315 -21.77 -31.66 4.36
CA LEU A 315 -21.13 -30.96 3.26
C LEU A 315 -22.07 -30.82 2.04
N ALA A 316 -22.17 -29.61 1.46
CA ALA A 316 -22.83 -29.32 0.20
C ALA A 316 -24.30 -29.81 0.15
N VAL A 317 -25.11 -29.37 1.11
CA VAL A 317 -26.50 -29.86 1.29
C VAL A 317 -27.59 -28.81 1.10
N ILE A 318 -27.25 -27.55 0.84
CA ILE A 318 -28.27 -26.51 0.60
C ILE A 318 -29.12 -26.89 -0.63
N CYS A 319 -30.41 -26.63 -0.56
CA CYS A 319 -31.40 -27.08 -1.54
C CYS A 319 -31.55 -28.62 -1.69
N VAL A 320 -30.88 -29.45 -0.89
CA VAL A 320 -30.99 -30.93 -0.96
C VAL A 320 -32.04 -31.44 0.04
N ASN A 321 -33.21 -31.84 -0.46
CA ASN A 321 -34.28 -32.36 0.40
C ASN A 321 -33.81 -33.59 1.23
N GLY A 322 -34.13 -33.60 2.53
CA GLY A 322 -33.70 -34.63 3.47
C GLY A 322 -32.31 -34.42 4.09
N PHE A 323 -31.52 -33.46 3.58
CA PHE A 323 -30.20 -33.13 4.13
C PHE A 323 -29.99 -31.63 4.40
N LYS A 324 -30.73 -30.75 3.73
CA LYS A 324 -30.56 -29.29 3.78
C LYS A 324 -30.75 -28.65 5.15
N ALA A 325 -31.31 -29.35 6.13
CA ALA A 325 -31.42 -28.88 7.52
C ALA A 325 -30.44 -29.58 8.49
N GLN A 326 -29.48 -30.36 7.98
CA GLN A 326 -28.50 -31.07 8.80
C GLN A 326 -27.24 -30.23 9.03
N GLY A 327 -27.38 -29.20 9.86
CA GLY A 327 -26.29 -28.37 10.39
C GLY A 327 -26.58 -27.97 11.83
N VAL A 328 -25.53 -27.96 12.67
CA VAL A 328 -25.59 -27.71 14.11
C VAL A 328 -24.41 -26.84 14.50
N THR A 329 -24.65 -25.85 15.36
CA THR A 329 -23.58 -25.16 16.08
C THR A 329 -23.98 -24.98 17.55
N GLY A 330 -23.10 -25.40 18.46
CA GLY A 330 -23.33 -25.22 19.89
C GLY A 330 -22.07 -25.01 20.71
N LEU A 331 -22.11 -23.98 21.55
CA LEU A 331 -21.10 -23.64 22.54
C LEU A 331 -21.75 -23.40 23.89
N SER A 332 -21.02 -23.66 24.99
CA SER A 332 -21.52 -23.39 26.35
C SER A 332 -21.90 -21.93 26.58
N SER A 333 -21.20 -21.01 25.91
CA SER A 333 -21.51 -19.58 25.86
C SER A 333 -21.70 -19.17 24.39
N PRO A 334 -22.90 -19.32 23.82
CA PRO A 334 -23.14 -19.11 22.39
C PRO A 334 -23.34 -17.62 22.06
N ILE A 335 -22.28 -16.84 22.26
CA ILE A 335 -22.20 -15.39 22.07
C ILE A 335 -20.75 -14.97 21.71
N GLY A 336 -20.59 -13.81 21.09
CA GLY A 336 -19.28 -13.24 20.74
C GLY A 336 -18.65 -13.84 19.49
N ASP A 337 -17.51 -13.26 19.08
CA ASP A 337 -16.80 -13.59 17.83
C ASP A 337 -16.55 -15.10 17.63
N PRO A 338 -16.04 -15.86 18.62
CA PRO A 338 -15.80 -17.29 18.42
C PRO A 338 -17.08 -18.03 18.03
N PHE A 339 -18.20 -17.75 18.69
CA PHE A 339 -19.46 -18.39 18.32
C PHE A 339 -19.86 -18.07 16.88
N TYR A 340 -19.82 -16.79 16.48
CA TYR A 340 -20.35 -16.37 15.18
C TYR A 340 -19.43 -16.69 13.99
N ILE A 341 -18.14 -16.41 14.11
CA ILE A 341 -17.17 -16.57 13.00
C ILE A 341 -16.53 -17.96 13.03
N ASP A 342 -15.98 -18.38 14.18
CA ASP A 342 -15.21 -19.63 14.23
C ASP A 342 -16.09 -20.88 14.14
N TYR A 343 -17.35 -20.81 14.60
CA TYR A 343 -18.26 -21.96 14.56
C TYR A 343 -19.44 -21.76 13.61
N VAL A 344 -20.30 -20.75 13.80
CA VAL A 344 -21.52 -20.65 12.95
C VAL A 344 -21.16 -20.46 11.48
N ALA A 345 -20.25 -19.52 11.14
CA ALA A 345 -19.83 -19.31 9.76
C ALA A 345 -19.06 -20.53 9.19
N HIS A 346 -18.32 -21.26 10.04
CA HIS A 346 -17.64 -22.51 9.67
C HIS A 346 -18.63 -23.62 9.29
N GLU A 347 -19.57 -23.94 10.18
CA GLU A 347 -20.51 -25.04 9.99
C GLU A 347 -21.51 -24.75 8.87
N MET A 348 -21.96 -23.50 8.75
CA MET A 348 -22.73 -23.09 7.57
C MET A 348 -21.89 -23.23 6.30
N GLY A 349 -20.58 -22.99 6.37
CA GLY A 349 -19.71 -23.06 5.20
C GLY A 349 -19.60 -24.47 4.64
N HIS A 350 -19.64 -25.50 5.49
CA HIS A 350 -19.84 -26.88 5.06
C HIS A 350 -21.17 -27.07 4.34
N GLN A 351 -22.28 -26.53 4.84
CA GLN A 351 -23.58 -26.64 4.14
C GLN A 351 -23.53 -26.01 2.74
N TYR A 352 -22.76 -24.94 2.56
CA TYR A 352 -22.46 -24.29 1.28
C TYR A 352 -21.36 -24.98 0.46
N GLY A 353 -20.75 -26.05 0.96
CA GLY A 353 -19.83 -26.91 0.21
C GLY A 353 -18.34 -26.69 0.46
N GLY A 354 -17.95 -25.78 1.37
CA GLY A 354 -16.55 -25.59 1.75
C GLY A 354 -16.02 -26.77 2.56
N ASN A 355 -14.89 -27.34 2.15
CA ASN A 355 -14.16 -28.32 2.93
C ASN A 355 -13.11 -27.66 3.84
N HIS A 356 -12.64 -28.44 4.82
CA HIS A 356 -11.54 -28.00 5.66
C HIS A 356 -10.26 -27.68 4.87
N THR A 357 -9.57 -26.62 5.28
CA THR A 357 -8.38 -26.09 4.58
C THR A 357 -7.06 -26.34 5.28
N PHE A 358 -7.08 -26.83 6.52
CA PHE A 358 -5.88 -27.02 7.34
C PHE A 358 -5.06 -28.26 6.93
N ASN A 359 -3.75 -28.22 7.17
CA ASN A 359 -2.80 -29.30 6.87
C ASN A 359 -2.08 -29.87 8.11
N GLY A 360 -2.62 -29.63 9.31
CA GLY A 360 -2.14 -30.19 10.57
C GLY A 360 -2.53 -31.65 10.80
N ASN A 361 -1.99 -32.23 11.86
CA ASN A 361 -2.30 -33.60 12.33
C ASN A 361 -2.28 -33.76 13.87
N ALA A 362 -2.31 -32.65 14.63
CA ALA A 362 -2.39 -32.64 16.09
C ALA A 362 -3.71 -32.01 16.58
N GLY A 363 -4.11 -32.29 17.83
CA GLY A 363 -5.38 -31.79 18.38
C GLY A 363 -6.58 -32.19 17.53
N ALA A 364 -7.50 -31.25 17.28
CA ALA A 364 -8.68 -31.45 16.42
C ALA A 364 -8.32 -31.69 14.94
N CYS A 365 -7.12 -31.31 14.48
CA CYS A 365 -6.63 -31.63 13.14
C CYS A 365 -6.29 -33.14 12.97
N SER A 366 -6.28 -33.92 14.05
CA SER A 366 -6.10 -35.37 14.00
C SER A 366 -7.43 -36.11 13.73
N GLY A 367 -7.44 -37.44 13.73
CA GLY A 367 -8.70 -38.20 13.79
C GLY A 367 -9.53 -38.30 12.50
N GLY A 368 -9.08 -37.72 11.38
CA GLY A 368 -9.74 -37.87 10.06
C GLY A 368 -10.45 -36.62 9.55
N ASN A 369 -10.46 -35.53 10.30
CA ASN A 369 -11.08 -34.26 9.89
C ASN A 369 -10.36 -33.58 8.71
N ARG A 370 -9.07 -33.85 8.51
CA ARG A 370 -8.30 -33.27 7.40
C ARG A 370 -8.82 -33.73 6.04
N ASN A 371 -9.14 -32.78 5.16
CA ASN A 371 -9.38 -33.06 3.74
C ASN A 371 -8.12 -32.81 2.90
N ALA A 372 -7.50 -33.89 2.39
CA ALA A 372 -6.24 -33.81 1.66
C ALA A 372 -6.31 -33.02 0.33
N GLY A 373 -7.49 -32.91 -0.29
CA GLY A 373 -7.67 -32.22 -1.57
C GLY A 373 -7.76 -30.70 -1.44
N THR A 374 -7.97 -30.20 -0.22
CA THR A 374 -8.22 -28.78 0.08
C THR A 374 -7.30 -28.25 1.20
N ALA A 375 -6.41 -29.09 1.72
CA ALA A 375 -5.47 -28.78 2.81
C ALA A 375 -4.31 -27.85 2.39
N TYR A 376 -4.64 -26.62 1.99
CA TYR A 376 -3.70 -25.60 1.52
C TYR A 376 -3.10 -24.73 2.63
N GLU A 377 -3.65 -24.76 3.85
CA GLU A 377 -3.15 -23.93 4.96
C GLU A 377 -2.25 -24.74 5.91
N PRO A 378 -1.09 -24.22 6.34
CA PRO A 378 -0.18 -24.95 7.23
C PRO A 378 -0.77 -25.13 8.65
N GLY A 379 -0.42 -26.23 9.33
CA GLY A 379 -0.83 -26.45 10.73
C GLY A 379 -2.35 -26.40 10.92
N SER A 380 -2.82 -25.62 11.90
CA SER A 380 -4.26 -25.38 12.12
C SER A 380 -4.97 -24.63 11.00
N GLY A 381 -4.20 -23.98 10.11
CA GLY A 381 -4.67 -22.89 9.27
C GLY A 381 -5.15 -21.68 10.07
N SER A 382 -5.68 -20.71 9.33
CA SER A 382 -6.01 -19.35 9.75
C SER A 382 -7.39 -18.90 9.32
N THR A 383 -7.95 -19.37 8.20
CA THR A 383 -9.25 -18.90 7.68
C THR A 383 -10.46 -19.62 8.27
N ILE A 384 -11.69 -19.17 7.95
CA ILE A 384 -12.94 -19.71 8.52
C ILE A 384 -13.06 -21.22 8.38
N GLN A 385 -12.69 -21.82 7.25
CA GLN A 385 -12.80 -23.28 7.05
C GLN A 385 -11.59 -24.06 7.59
N ALA A 386 -10.64 -23.37 8.22
CA ALA A 386 -9.55 -24.00 8.96
C ALA A 386 -9.96 -24.28 10.41
N TYR A 387 -9.02 -24.77 11.20
CA TYR A 387 -9.19 -25.12 12.62
C TYR A 387 -8.34 -24.23 13.52
N ALA A 388 -8.35 -22.92 13.24
CA ALA A 388 -7.63 -21.93 14.03
C ALA A 388 -7.91 -22.14 15.53
N GLY A 389 -6.84 -22.22 16.33
CA GLY A 389 -6.94 -22.36 17.78
C GLY A 389 -7.13 -23.78 18.33
N ILE A 390 -7.50 -24.79 17.54
CA ILE A 390 -7.93 -26.12 18.07
C ILE A 390 -7.05 -27.32 17.69
N CYS A 391 -5.88 -27.10 17.06
CA CYS A 391 -4.91 -28.13 16.65
C CYS A 391 -3.67 -28.25 17.55
N GLY A 392 -3.76 -27.76 18.80
CA GLY A 392 -2.72 -27.91 19.82
C GLY A 392 -1.43 -27.15 19.48
N ASN A 393 -0.27 -27.82 19.50
CA ASN A 393 1.02 -27.18 19.22
C ASN A 393 1.21 -26.81 17.74
N GLN A 394 0.24 -27.08 16.87
CA GLN A 394 0.23 -26.71 15.46
C GLN A 394 -0.66 -25.49 15.18
N ASN A 395 -1.19 -24.84 16.22
CA ASN A 395 -1.99 -23.63 16.11
C ASN A 395 -1.18 -22.46 15.56
N LEU A 396 -1.70 -21.85 14.50
CA LEU A 396 -1.15 -20.63 13.91
C LEU A 396 -1.64 -19.36 14.62
N GLN A 397 -2.88 -19.38 15.11
CA GLN A 397 -3.58 -18.30 15.79
C GLN A 397 -4.72 -18.88 16.66
N SER A 398 -5.36 -18.03 17.46
CA SER A 398 -6.41 -18.46 18.41
C SER A 398 -7.82 -18.48 17.82
N ASN A 399 -8.14 -17.55 16.92
CA ASN A 399 -9.43 -17.44 16.22
C ASN A 399 -9.18 -17.49 14.72
N SER A 400 -10.17 -17.82 13.91
CA SER A 400 -10.07 -17.72 12.46
C SER A 400 -9.96 -16.25 12.04
N ASP A 401 -9.43 -15.95 10.86
CA ASP A 401 -9.66 -14.69 10.16
C ASP A 401 -11.08 -14.73 9.56
N ASP A 402 -11.75 -13.59 9.38
CA ASP A 402 -13.18 -13.56 9.02
C ASP A 402 -13.46 -13.67 7.50
N TYR A 403 -12.58 -14.33 6.77
CA TYR A 403 -12.71 -14.57 5.33
C TYR A 403 -12.46 -16.05 5.01
N PHE A 404 -12.84 -16.46 3.80
CA PHE A 404 -12.61 -17.82 3.32
C PHE A 404 -11.28 -17.89 2.57
N HIS A 405 -10.47 -18.92 2.83
CA HIS A 405 -9.33 -19.22 1.96
C HIS A 405 -9.81 -19.40 0.52
N ASN A 406 -8.98 -19.05 -0.46
CA ASN A 406 -9.36 -19.09 -1.87
C ASN A 406 -10.00 -20.44 -2.31
N ILE A 407 -9.54 -21.58 -1.80
CA ILE A 407 -10.15 -22.88 -2.12
C ILE A 407 -11.60 -23.00 -1.65
N SER A 408 -11.92 -22.51 -0.46
CA SER A 408 -13.27 -22.56 0.09
C SER A 408 -14.19 -21.62 -0.68
N PHE A 409 -13.69 -20.44 -1.08
CA PHE A 409 -14.37 -19.57 -2.02
C PHE A 409 -14.72 -20.31 -3.32
N VAL A 410 -13.74 -20.97 -3.96
CA VAL A 410 -13.95 -21.71 -5.21
C VAL A 410 -14.97 -22.84 -5.04
N GLU A 411 -14.92 -23.61 -3.95
CA GLU A 411 -15.88 -24.68 -3.67
C GLU A 411 -17.29 -24.13 -3.48
N MET A 412 -17.45 -23.11 -2.63
CA MET A 412 -18.75 -22.57 -2.26
C MET A 412 -19.41 -21.81 -3.41
N VAL A 413 -18.66 -21.02 -4.18
CA VAL A 413 -19.20 -20.31 -5.34
C VAL A 413 -19.54 -21.30 -6.45
N ASN A 414 -18.73 -22.33 -6.73
CA ASN A 414 -19.13 -23.38 -7.67
C ASN A 414 -20.40 -24.11 -7.22
N TYR A 415 -20.54 -24.40 -5.94
CA TYR A 415 -21.73 -25.08 -5.44
C TYR A 415 -23.01 -24.23 -5.62
N THR A 416 -22.90 -22.94 -5.31
CA THR A 416 -24.03 -21.99 -5.34
C THR A 416 -24.37 -21.47 -6.73
N THR A 417 -23.46 -21.58 -7.71
CA THR A 417 -23.68 -21.10 -9.09
C THR A 417 -23.80 -22.23 -10.11
N ASN A 418 -23.01 -23.29 -9.98
CA ASN A 418 -22.84 -24.33 -11.00
C ASN A 418 -23.35 -25.71 -10.56
N SER A 419 -23.81 -25.88 -9.32
CA SER A 419 -24.32 -27.15 -8.80
C SER A 419 -25.69 -27.01 -8.10
N ASN A 420 -26.08 -28.00 -7.30
CA ASN A 420 -27.42 -28.07 -6.69
C ASN A 420 -27.73 -26.89 -5.76
N GLY A 421 -26.72 -26.23 -5.19
CA GLY A 421 -26.89 -25.02 -4.39
C GLY A 421 -27.57 -23.88 -5.16
N ASN A 422 -27.54 -23.90 -6.50
CA ASN A 422 -28.21 -22.92 -7.35
C ASN A 422 -29.70 -23.22 -7.63
N SER A 423 -30.26 -24.31 -7.09
CA SER A 423 -31.59 -24.78 -7.48
C SER A 423 -32.76 -24.11 -6.75
N CYS A 424 -32.51 -23.44 -5.63
CA CYS A 424 -33.54 -22.85 -4.79
C CYS A 424 -33.41 -21.36 -4.40
N PRO A 425 -32.26 -20.64 -4.55
CA PRO A 425 -32.19 -19.25 -4.12
C PRO A 425 -33.02 -18.32 -5.02
N VAL A 426 -33.32 -17.15 -4.48
CA VAL A 426 -33.71 -16.00 -5.29
C VAL A 426 -32.45 -15.24 -5.69
N ILE A 427 -32.18 -15.19 -6.99
CA ILE A 427 -31.01 -14.50 -7.55
C ILE A 427 -31.42 -13.09 -7.97
N THR A 428 -30.62 -12.09 -7.58
CA THR A 428 -30.82 -10.69 -7.97
C THR A 428 -29.51 -10.06 -8.42
N THR A 429 -29.57 -9.12 -9.36
CA THR A 429 -28.39 -8.37 -9.77
C THR A 429 -27.99 -7.37 -8.68
N THR A 430 -26.72 -7.37 -8.30
CA THR A 430 -26.17 -6.42 -7.32
C THR A 430 -26.02 -5.03 -7.93
N GLY A 431 -25.68 -4.97 -9.23
CA GLY A 431 -25.20 -3.78 -9.92
C GLY A 431 -23.71 -3.53 -9.67
N ASN A 432 -22.98 -4.59 -9.37
CA ASN A 432 -21.54 -4.64 -9.15
C ASN A 432 -20.89 -5.55 -10.21
N SER A 433 -19.58 -5.43 -10.39
CA SER A 433 -18.77 -6.26 -11.27
C SER A 433 -17.58 -6.79 -10.51
N ALA A 434 -17.25 -8.07 -10.68
CA ALA A 434 -16.02 -8.62 -10.08
C ALA A 434 -14.76 -7.84 -10.52
N PRO A 435 -13.74 -7.72 -9.64
CA PRO A 435 -12.45 -7.16 -10.03
C PRO A 435 -11.77 -8.05 -11.08
N ILE A 436 -10.85 -7.47 -11.86
CA ILE A 436 -10.02 -8.20 -12.82
C ILE A 436 -8.61 -8.30 -12.23
N VAL A 437 -8.12 -9.53 -12.04
CA VAL A 437 -6.87 -9.82 -11.31
C VAL A 437 -5.78 -10.35 -12.23
N ASP A 438 -4.53 -9.94 -11.97
CA ASP A 438 -3.31 -10.44 -12.62
C ASP A 438 -2.25 -10.73 -11.54
N ALA A 439 -1.93 -12.01 -11.34
CA ALA A 439 -0.92 -12.47 -10.39
C ALA A 439 0.52 -12.34 -10.92
N GLY A 440 0.69 -11.88 -12.17
CA GLY A 440 1.97 -11.79 -12.85
C GLY A 440 2.43 -13.10 -13.48
N THR A 441 3.61 -13.07 -14.09
CA THR A 441 4.15 -14.22 -14.84
C THR A 441 5.06 -15.09 -13.98
N GLY A 442 4.72 -16.38 -13.86
CA GLY A 442 5.53 -17.39 -13.17
C GLY A 442 6.59 -18.07 -14.06
N GLY A 443 6.98 -19.28 -13.67
CA GLY A 443 7.88 -20.16 -14.44
C GLY A 443 9.38 -19.94 -14.19
N PHE A 444 9.75 -18.93 -13.39
CA PHE A 444 11.12 -18.73 -12.93
C PHE A 444 11.51 -19.74 -11.83
N THR A 445 12.79 -19.75 -11.45
CA THR A 445 13.31 -20.55 -10.34
C THR A 445 13.99 -19.64 -9.32
N ILE A 446 13.73 -19.86 -8.03
CA ILE A 446 14.38 -19.16 -6.92
C ILE A 446 15.32 -20.10 -6.14
N PRO A 447 16.38 -19.57 -5.50
CA PRO A 447 17.23 -20.35 -4.59
C PRO A 447 16.49 -20.80 -3.31
N ILE A 448 16.96 -21.88 -2.68
CA ILE A 448 16.47 -22.27 -1.34
C ILE A 448 16.83 -21.22 -0.28
N SER A 449 16.10 -21.24 0.84
CA SER A 449 16.39 -20.46 2.04
C SER A 449 16.58 -18.96 1.79
N THR A 450 15.86 -18.41 0.82
CA THR A 450 16.01 -17.03 0.35
C THR A 450 14.64 -16.32 0.31
N PRO A 451 14.49 -15.13 0.92
CA PRO A 451 13.27 -14.34 0.83
C PRO A 451 12.86 -14.00 -0.61
N PHE A 452 11.55 -13.82 -0.82
CA PHE A 452 11.02 -13.38 -2.09
C PHE A 452 9.79 -12.49 -1.92
N ILE A 453 9.48 -11.70 -2.95
CA ILE A 453 8.31 -10.82 -3.00
C ILE A 453 7.45 -11.16 -4.22
N LEU A 454 6.17 -11.41 -4.00
CA LEU A 454 5.20 -11.54 -5.11
C LEU A 454 4.49 -10.21 -5.27
N THR A 455 4.33 -9.76 -6.51
CA THR A 455 3.64 -8.52 -6.87
C THR A 455 2.70 -8.81 -8.02
N GLY A 456 1.42 -8.46 -7.85
CA GLY A 456 0.42 -8.55 -8.91
C GLY A 456 -0.24 -7.21 -9.16
N SER A 457 -1.41 -7.23 -9.78
CA SER A 457 -2.24 -6.05 -10.00
C SER A 457 -3.70 -6.43 -10.15
N ALA A 458 -4.59 -5.46 -9.95
CA ALA A 458 -6.00 -5.63 -10.27
C ALA A 458 -6.65 -4.29 -10.66
N THR A 459 -7.77 -4.37 -11.38
CA THR A 459 -8.63 -3.23 -11.69
C THR A 459 -10.07 -3.55 -11.38
N ASP A 460 -10.81 -2.58 -10.88
CA ASP A 460 -12.24 -2.71 -10.63
C ASP A 460 -13.06 -1.96 -11.69
N PRO A 461 -14.02 -2.61 -12.39
CA PRO A 461 -14.84 -1.93 -13.38
C PRO A 461 -15.74 -0.82 -12.83
N ASP A 462 -16.12 -0.91 -11.55
CA ASP A 462 -17.02 0.02 -10.86
C ASP A 462 -16.26 1.13 -10.09
N GLY A 463 -14.94 1.00 -9.98
CA GLY A 463 -14.05 1.94 -9.31
C GLY A 463 -14.05 1.80 -7.78
N ASP A 464 -14.44 0.63 -7.27
CA ASP A 464 -14.43 0.31 -5.85
C ASP A 464 -13.00 0.12 -5.31
N ALA A 465 -12.84 0.24 -3.98
CA ALA A 465 -11.53 0.15 -3.34
C ALA A 465 -11.10 -1.31 -3.14
N LEU A 466 -9.98 -1.70 -3.75
CA LEU A 466 -9.51 -3.08 -3.75
C LEU A 466 -8.64 -3.44 -2.54
N THR A 467 -8.80 -4.67 -2.05
CA THR A 467 -7.91 -5.30 -1.06
C THR A 467 -7.37 -6.62 -1.60
N TYR A 468 -6.16 -6.99 -1.18
CA TYR A 468 -5.36 -8.07 -1.79
C TYR A 468 -4.90 -9.09 -0.74
N ASN A 469 -5.03 -10.38 -1.06
CA ASN A 469 -4.44 -11.49 -0.33
C ASN A 469 -3.55 -12.32 -1.25
N TRP A 470 -2.33 -12.62 -0.79
CA TRP A 470 -1.47 -13.61 -1.40
C TRP A 470 -1.45 -14.89 -0.55
N GLU A 471 -1.94 -15.98 -1.12
CA GLU A 471 -2.20 -17.26 -0.45
C GLU A 471 -1.38 -18.39 -1.12
N GLU A 472 -0.65 -19.20 -0.34
CA GLU A 472 -0.01 -20.41 -0.88
C GLU A 472 -1.09 -21.42 -1.30
N PHE A 473 -0.89 -22.06 -2.45
CA PHE A 473 -1.85 -22.97 -3.05
C PHE A 473 -1.20 -24.31 -3.40
N ASP A 474 -0.30 -24.77 -2.52
CA ASP A 474 0.33 -26.08 -2.61
C ASP A 474 -0.35 -27.12 -1.70
N LEU A 475 -0.57 -28.33 -2.23
CA LEU A 475 -0.98 -29.49 -1.46
C LEU A 475 0.23 -30.36 -1.11
N GLY A 476 0.20 -30.98 0.07
CA GLY A 476 1.21 -31.96 0.46
C GLY A 476 0.87 -32.78 1.69
N PRO A 477 1.87 -33.52 2.22
CA PRO A 477 1.72 -34.31 3.44
C PRO A 477 1.26 -33.46 4.63
N ALA A 478 0.38 -34.01 5.47
CA ALA A 478 0.01 -33.39 6.75
C ALA A 478 1.20 -33.37 7.71
N GLY A 479 1.34 -32.33 8.53
CA GLY A 479 2.44 -32.26 9.48
C GLY A 479 2.52 -30.99 10.30
N HIS A 480 3.57 -30.92 11.11
CA HIS A 480 3.86 -29.74 11.91
C HIS A 480 4.32 -28.59 11.01
N PRO A 481 3.77 -27.36 11.15
CA PRO A 481 4.10 -26.24 10.27
C PRO A 481 5.60 -25.90 10.28
N ASN A 482 6.29 -26.03 11.43
CA ASN A 482 7.76 -25.84 11.55
C ASN A 482 8.63 -27.00 11.02
N SER A 483 8.06 -28.06 10.48
CA SER A 483 8.82 -29.20 9.96
C SER A 483 8.10 -29.81 8.75
N PRO A 484 7.90 -29.02 7.68
CA PRO A 484 7.19 -29.45 6.49
C PRO A 484 8.00 -30.50 5.73
N SER A 485 7.31 -31.39 5.02
CA SER A 485 7.93 -32.39 4.15
C SER A 485 7.21 -32.45 2.80
N GLY A 486 7.92 -32.84 1.75
CA GLY A 486 7.36 -32.88 0.40
C GLY A 486 6.89 -31.50 -0.04
N ASN A 487 5.67 -31.40 -0.55
CA ASN A 487 5.10 -30.12 -0.99
C ASN A 487 4.05 -29.57 -0.01
N ALA A 488 4.17 -29.88 1.29
CA ALA A 488 3.26 -29.36 2.31
C ALA A 488 3.28 -27.82 2.30
N PRO A 489 2.14 -27.14 2.51
CA PRO A 489 2.09 -25.69 2.62
C PRO A 489 3.01 -25.17 3.73
N ILE A 490 3.70 -24.08 3.47
CA ILE A 490 4.75 -23.49 4.33
C ILE A 490 4.57 -22.00 4.62
N PHE A 491 3.64 -21.34 3.95
CA PHE A 491 3.24 -19.96 4.14
C PHE A 491 1.75 -19.91 4.47
N ARG A 492 1.44 -19.25 5.58
CA ARG A 492 0.07 -18.98 6.02
C ARG A 492 -0.47 -17.77 5.28
N THR A 493 -1.79 -17.63 5.29
CA THR A 493 -2.43 -16.39 4.88
C THR A 493 -2.55 -15.42 6.05
N PHE A 494 -2.81 -14.16 5.73
CA PHE A 494 -3.04 -13.05 6.65
C PHE A 494 -4.15 -12.17 6.11
N ASP A 495 -4.70 -11.29 6.93
CA ASP A 495 -5.69 -10.28 6.53
C ASP A 495 -5.27 -9.52 5.26
N ALA A 496 -6.29 -9.16 4.47
CA ALA A 496 -6.11 -8.45 3.22
C ALA A 496 -5.44 -7.08 3.43
N THR A 497 -4.64 -6.63 2.48
CA THR A 497 -3.98 -5.31 2.53
C THR A 497 -4.34 -4.46 1.31
N LEU A 498 -3.97 -3.18 1.31
CA LEU A 498 -4.05 -2.32 0.12
C LEU A 498 -2.89 -2.56 -0.87
N ASN A 499 -1.87 -3.33 -0.47
CA ASN A 499 -0.70 -3.56 -1.29
C ASN A 499 -0.93 -4.78 -2.19
N PRO A 500 -0.71 -4.66 -3.51
CA PRO A 500 -0.82 -5.80 -4.43
C PRO A 500 0.38 -6.74 -4.34
N TRP A 501 1.23 -6.58 -3.32
CA TRP A 501 2.45 -7.32 -3.12
C TRP A 501 2.58 -7.82 -1.68
N ARG A 502 3.31 -8.92 -1.51
CA ARG A 502 3.64 -9.51 -0.21
C ARG A 502 5.04 -10.11 -0.24
N THR A 503 5.80 -9.88 0.82
CA THR A 503 7.08 -10.57 1.06
C THR A 503 6.85 -11.89 1.77
N PHE A 504 7.70 -12.86 1.50
CA PHE A 504 7.68 -14.19 2.07
C PHE A 504 9.06 -14.55 2.65
N PRO A 505 9.18 -14.69 3.99
CA PRO A 505 8.21 -14.33 5.04
C PRO A 505 7.81 -12.85 5.09
N LYS A 506 6.88 -12.52 5.99
CA LYS A 506 6.52 -11.14 6.33
C LYS A 506 7.76 -10.24 6.51
N LEU A 507 7.71 -9.03 5.95
CA LEU A 507 8.82 -8.08 6.01
C LEU A 507 9.25 -7.81 7.46
N THR A 508 8.28 -7.68 8.37
CA THR A 508 8.56 -7.49 9.81
C THR A 508 9.37 -8.62 10.42
N ASP A 509 9.20 -9.86 9.96
CA ASP A 509 9.98 -11.01 10.42
C ASP A 509 11.42 -10.94 9.88
N LEU A 510 11.57 -10.56 8.61
CA LEU A 510 12.89 -10.35 7.99
C LEU A 510 13.67 -9.23 8.72
N LEU A 511 13.04 -8.10 8.98
CA LEU A 511 13.69 -6.95 9.63
C LEU A 511 14.09 -7.22 11.09
N ASN A 512 13.31 -8.05 11.79
CA ASN A 512 13.56 -8.40 13.20
C ASN A 512 14.38 -9.69 13.37
N ASN A 513 14.73 -10.38 12.28
CA ASN A 513 15.35 -11.70 12.31
C ASN A 513 14.52 -12.72 13.13
N THR A 514 13.20 -12.63 13.03
CA THR A 514 12.25 -13.51 13.71
C THR A 514 11.55 -14.44 12.72
N GLN A 515 10.80 -15.40 13.25
CA GLN A 515 10.02 -16.32 12.44
C GLN A 515 8.63 -16.48 13.04
N THR A 516 7.60 -16.13 12.27
CA THR A 516 6.21 -16.48 12.57
C THR A 516 5.95 -17.95 12.20
N ILE A 517 5.22 -18.67 13.05
CA ILE A 517 4.80 -20.05 12.76
C ILE A 517 3.96 -20.08 11.47
N GLY A 518 4.29 -21.03 10.59
CA GLY A 518 3.66 -21.13 9.27
C GLY A 518 4.18 -20.11 8.25
N GLU A 519 5.32 -19.45 8.51
CA GLU A 519 6.06 -18.65 7.51
C GLU A 519 7.49 -19.19 7.41
N ILE A 520 7.76 -20.12 6.49
CA ILE A 520 9.06 -20.79 6.42
C ILE A 520 9.64 -20.71 5.02
N LEU A 521 10.91 -20.29 4.94
CA LEU A 521 11.64 -20.34 3.70
C LEU A 521 11.89 -21.80 3.27
N PRO A 522 11.67 -22.13 1.99
CA PRO A 522 11.85 -23.48 1.48
C PRO A 522 13.32 -23.90 1.54
N THR A 523 13.64 -24.99 2.22
CA THR A 523 15.03 -25.45 2.46
C THR A 523 15.50 -26.55 1.49
N TYR A 524 14.67 -26.92 0.52
CA TYR A 524 14.95 -27.95 -0.47
C TYR A 524 14.19 -27.65 -1.78
N SER A 525 14.58 -28.32 -2.86
CA SER A 525 13.92 -28.21 -4.17
C SER A 525 12.44 -28.58 -4.11
N ARG A 526 11.56 -27.67 -4.54
CA ARG A 526 10.10 -27.89 -4.62
C ARG A 526 9.44 -26.93 -5.61
N SER A 527 8.17 -27.16 -5.94
CA SER A 527 7.36 -26.13 -6.59
C SER A 527 6.74 -25.25 -5.52
N LEU A 528 6.49 -23.99 -5.87
CA LEU A 528 5.57 -23.14 -5.12
C LEU A 528 4.48 -22.63 -6.04
N LYS A 529 3.27 -22.60 -5.54
CA LYS A 529 2.08 -22.06 -6.20
C LYS A 529 1.42 -21.09 -5.26
N PHE A 530 1.03 -19.93 -5.78
CA PHE A 530 0.31 -18.91 -5.02
C PHE A 530 -0.89 -18.41 -5.80
N ARG A 531 -1.92 -17.99 -5.08
CA ARG A 531 -3.04 -17.22 -5.64
C ARG A 531 -3.03 -15.81 -5.10
N LEU A 532 -3.34 -14.86 -5.97
CA LEU A 532 -3.68 -13.50 -5.62
C LEU A 532 -5.20 -13.40 -5.64
N THR A 533 -5.82 -13.31 -4.46
CA THR A 533 -7.26 -13.08 -4.31
C THR A 533 -7.50 -11.60 -4.07
N VAL A 534 -8.44 -10.99 -4.80
CA VAL A 534 -8.76 -9.57 -4.71
C VAL A 534 -10.25 -9.38 -4.44
N ARG A 535 -10.56 -8.46 -3.52
CA ARG A 535 -11.93 -8.09 -3.14
C ARG A 535 -12.17 -6.61 -3.42
N ASP A 536 -13.36 -6.28 -3.90
CA ASP A 536 -13.78 -4.89 -4.14
C ASP A 536 -14.36 -4.19 -2.89
N ASN A 537 -14.64 -4.96 -1.84
CA ASN A 537 -15.22 -4.51 -0.57
C ASN A 537 -16.57 -3.79 -0.69
N LYS A 538 -17.32 -4.04 -1.77
CA LYS A 538 -18.64 -3.44 -1.97
C LYS A 538 -19.70 -4.12 -1.09
N ALA A 539 -20.43 -3.31 -0.33
CA ALA A 539 -21.49 -3.77 0.54
C ALA A 539 -22.73 -4.26 -0.25
N GLY A 540 -23.27 -5.42 0.14
CA GLY A 540 -24.51 -5.98 -0.43
C GLY A 540 -24.31 -6.90 -1.65
N GLY A 541 -23.14 -7.52 -1.77
CA GLY A 541 -22.76 -8.44 -2.83
C GLY A 541 -21.36 -8.14 -3.34
N GLY A 542 -20.35 -8.46 -2.52
CA GLY A 542 -18.95 -8.15 -2.79
C GLY A 542 -18.40 -8.95 -3.97
N GLY A 543 -17.61 -8.26 -4.79
CA GLY A 543 -16.89 -8.83 -5.91
C GLY A 543 -15.57 -9.43 -5.46
N VAL A 544 -15.36 -10.68 -5.86
CA VAL A 544 -14.13 -11.43 -5.56
C VAL A 544 -13.71 -12.17 -6.83
N ASP A 545 -12.44 -12.01 -7.18
CA ASP A 545 -11.79 -12.76 -8.26
C ASP A 545 -10.34 -13.08 -7.86
N TYR A 546 -9.69 -13.97 -8.60
CA TYR A 546 -8.32 -14.37 -8.32
C TYR A 546 -7.54 -14.77 -9.56
N ASP A 547 -6.22 -14.70 -9.46
CA ASP A 547 -5.30 -15.27 -10.44
C ASP A 547 -4.19 -16.07 -9.75
N GLU A 548 -3.47 -16.90 -10.50
CA GLU A 548 -2.49 -17.86 -9.98
C GLU A 548 -1.10 -17.67 -10.59
N ILE A 549 -0.07 -17.80 -9.76
CA ILE A 549 1.33 -17.85 -10.17
C ILE A 549 1.99 -19.13 -9.65
N GLN A 550 2.87 -19.74 -10.46
CA GLN A 550 3.64 -20.91 -10.08
C GLN A 550 5.10 -20.75 -10.49
N PHE A 551 6.02 -21.16 -9.63
CA PHE A 551 7.47 -21.14 -9.88
C PHE A 551 8.17 -22.26 -9.11
N ALA A 552 9.47 -22.46 -9.38
CA ALA A 552 10.26 -23.50 -8.73
C ALA A 552 11.23 -22.93 -7.69
N VAL A 553 11.55 -23.75 -6.70
CA VAL A 553 12.65 -23.55 -5.76
C VAL A 553 13.70 -24.61 -6.04
N THR A 554 14.99 -24.26 -6.02
CA THR A 554 16.08 -25.20 -6.25
C THR A 554 17.12 -25.20 -5.14
N ASP A 555 17.54 -26.39 -4.70
CA ASP A 555 18.69 -26.61 -3.81
C ASP A 555 20.04 -26.60 -4.53
N ALA A 556 20.06 -26.38 -5.85
CA ALA A 556 21.29 -26.14 -6.61
C ALA A 556 21.86 -24.72 -6.40
N ALA A 557 21.08 -23.82 -5.81
CA ALA A 557 21.44 -22.44 -5.50
C ALA A 557 20.86 -22.02 -4.14
N GLY A 558 21.52 -21.10 -3.45
CA GLY A 558 21.09 -20.54 -2.17
C GLY A 558 21.86 -21.07 -0.95
N PRO A 559 21.68 -20.42 0.23
CA PRO A 559 20.92 -19.18 0.42
C PRO A 559 21.61 -17.97 -0.22
N PHE A 560 20.86 -17.09 -0.87
CA PHE A 560 21.36 -15.80 -1.33
C PHE A 560 21.33 -14.82 -0.16
N LEU A 561 22.47 -14.21 0.19
CA LEU A 561 22.62 -13.45 1.44
C LEU A 561 23.43 -12.17 1.27
N VAL A 562 22.96 -11.05 1.79
CA VAL A 562 23.75 -9.83 2.01
C VAL A 562 24.75 -10.11 3.13
N THR A 563 26.03 -9.93 2.82
CA THR A 563 27.14 -10.21 3.76
C THR A 563 27.78 -8.95 4.32
N SER A 564 27.74 -7.83 3.60
CA SER A 564 28.18 -6.51 4.09
C SER A 564 27.38 -5.38 3.45
N PRO A 565 26.83 -4.42 4.23
CA PRO A 565 26.88 -4.37 5.68
C PRO A 565 25.94 -5.42 6.29
N ASN A 566 26.36 -6.05 7.38
CA ASN A 566 25.51 -7.01 8.10
C ASN A 566 25.71 -6.95 9.63
N THR A 567 26.32 -5.86 10.09
CA THR A 567 26.59 -5.55 11.49
C THR A 567 26.42 -4.05 11.69
N SER A 568 26.32 -3.61 12.94
CA SER A 568 26.28 -2.18 13.25
C SER A 568 27.63 -1.52 12.94
N VAL A 569 27.73 -0.97 11.73
CA VAL A 569 28.87 -0.20 11.24
C VAL A 569 28.48 1.27 11.05
N THR A 570 29.49 2.14 10.95
CA THR A 570 29.28 3.56 10.68
C THR A 570 30.03 3.93 9.41
N TRP A 571 29.29 4.44 8.43
CA TRP A 571 29.79 4.89 7.14
C TRP A 571 29.54 6.39 6.99
N GLN A 572 30.46 7.09 6.34
CA GLN A 572 30.30 8.51 6.05
C GLN A 572 29.51 8.65 4.74
N GLY A 573 28.56 9.59 4.68
CA GLY A 573 27.90 9.95 3.43
C GLY A 573 28.91 10.39 2.35
N ASN A 574 28.51 10.41 1.07
CA ASN A 574 29.36 10.78 -0.06
C ASN A 574 30.65 9.95 -0.24
N THR A 575 30.86 8.89 0.53
CA THR A 575 32.02 8.01 0.41
C THR A 575 31.66 6.72 -0.32
N THR A 576 32.63 6.14 -1.02
CA THR A 576 32.49 4.81 -1.62
C THR A 576 32.54 3.74 -0.54
N GLN A 577 31.54 2.88 -0.52
CA GLN A 577 31.48 1.70 0.33
C GLN A 577 31.32 0.45 -0.54
N THR A 578 31.93 -0.64 -0.09
CA THR A 578 31.81 -1.94 -0.74
C THR A 578 30.64 -2.69 -0.13
N ILE A 579 29.64 -3.00 -0.96
CA ILE A 579 28.51 -3.86 -0.60
C ILE A 579 28.80 -5.26 -1.12
N THR A 580 28.64 -6.28 -0.28
CA THR A 580 28.92 -7.67 -0.66
C THR A 580 27.74 -8.59 -0.36
N TRP A 581 27.59 -9.63 -1.16
CA TRP A 581 26.57 -10.66 -1.00
C TRP A 581 27.10 -12.03 -1.45
N ASP A 582 26.54 -13.10 -0.91
CA ASP A 582 26.78 -14.45 -1.40
C ASP A 582 25.89 -14.72 -2.62
N VAL A 583 26.53 -14.80 -3.79
CA VAL A 583 25.86 -15.14 -5.06
C VAL A 583 25.17 -16.50 -4.98
N ALA A 584 25.74 -17.45 -4.22
CA ALA A 584 25.17 -18.77 -3.97
C ALA A 584 24.63 -19.49 -5.24
N ASN A 585 25.38 -19.48 -6.33
CA ASN A 585 25.02 -20.03 -7.66
C ASN A 585 23.75 -19.44 -8.30
N THR A 586 23.21 -18.33 -7.82
CA THR A 586 21.98 -17.73 -8.37
C THR A 586 22.17 -17.14 -9.77
N SER A 587 23.40 -16.76 -10.15
CA SER A 587 23.71 -16.21 -11.48
C SER A 587 23.81 -17.24 -12.60
N VAL A 588 23.71 -18.53 -12.28
CA VAL A 588 23.74 -19.63 -13.26
C VAL A 588 22.45 -20.41 -13.27
N ALA A 589 22.27 -21.28 -14.27
CA ALA A 589 21.10 -22.14 -14.36
C ALA A 589 20.98 -23.07 -13.13
N PRO A 590 19.77 -23.31 -12.61
CA PRO A 590 18.48 -22.94 -13.20
C PRO A 590 17.92 -21.57 -12.79
N VAL A 591 18.54 -20.85 -11.85
CA VAL A 591 18.03 -19.55 -11.35
C VAL A 591 18.24 -18.41 -12.36
N ASN A 592 19.42 -18.35 -13.01
CA ASN A 592 19.76 -17.40 -14.08
C ASN A 592 19.60 -15.91 -13.72
N ALA A 593 19.76 -15.53 -12.45
CA ALA A 593 19.76 -14.12 -12.03
C ALA A 593 21.14 -13.51 -12.27
N THR A 594 21.44 -13.14 -13.52
CA THR A 594 22.77 -12.61 -13.90
C THR A 594 23.06 -11.21 -13.39
N GLU A 595 22.03 -10.48 -12.99
CA GLU A 595 22.10 -9.08 -12.55
C GLU A 595 21.25 -8.86 -11.29
N VAL A 596 21.68 -7.93 -10.44
CA VAL A 596 20.99 -7.52 -9.20
C VAL A 596 20.82 -6.01 -9.13
N ASN A 597 19.85 -5.56 -8.35
CA ASN A 597 19.72 -4.18 -7.92
C ASN A 597 20.16 -4.07 -6.45
N ILE A 598 20.79 -2.96 -6.10
CA ILE A 598 21.18 -2.67 -4.70
C ILE A 598 20.47 -1.40 -4.27
N LEU A 599 19.68 -1.52 -3.20
CA LEU A 599 18.83 -0.47 -2.68
C LEU A 599 19.20 -0.14 -1.24
N LEU A 600 19.04 1.13 -0.89
CA LEU A 600 19.25 1.67 0.44
C LEU A 600 17.91 2.07 1.06
N SER A 601 17.72 1.66 2.31
CA SER A 601 16.67 2.15 3.20
C SER A 601 17.29 3.07 4.26
N THR A 602 16.56 4.08 4.69
CA THR A 602 16.94 4.97 5.81
C THR A 602 16.01 4.86 7.02
N ASP A 603 15.03 3.97 6.97
CA ASP A 603 13.93 3.84 7.93
C ASP A 603 13.85 2.45 8.59
N GLY A 604 14.98 1.74 8.64
CA GLY A 604 15.09 0.41 9.25
C GLY A 604 14.71 -0.73 8.33
N GLY A 605 14.60 -0.48 7.02
CA GLY A 605 14.24 -1.48 6.01
C GLY A 605 12.73 -1.55 5.72
N ASN A 606 11.94 -0.60 6.23
CA ASN A 606 10.49 -0.54 5.96
C ASN A 606 10.22 -0.08 4.52
N THR A 607 11.02 0.87 4.01
CA THR A 607 10.96 1.34 2.63
C THR A 607 12.35 1.40 2.01
N TYR A 608 12.42 1.22 0.68
CA TYR A 608 13.65 1.28 -0.12
C TYR A 608 13.46 2.29 -1.26
N THR A 609 13.53 3.58 -0.95
CA THR A 609 13.34 4.67 -1.92
C THR A 609 14.58 4.95 -2.75
N GLU A 610 15.77 4.61 -2.23
CA GLU A 610 17.05 4.90 -2.86
C GLU A 610 17.60 3.69 -3.60
N VAL A 611 17.68 3.78 -4.93
CA VAL A 611 18.36 2.78 -5.75
C VAL A 611 19.81 3.21 -5.92
N LEU A 612 20.74 2.50 -5.28
CA LEU A 612 22.18 2.81 -5.38
C LEU A 612 22.74 2.39 -6.74
N VAL A 613 22.32 1.23 -7.24
CA VAL A 613 22.63 0.75 -8.59
C VAL A 613 21.54 -0.21 -9.07
N SER A 614 21.29 -0.21 -10.38
CA SER A 614 20.41 -1.17 -11.03
C SER A 614 21.17 -2.03 -12.03
N ASN A 615 20.74 -3.27 -12.18
CA ASN A 615 21.25 -4.23 -13.16
C ASN A 615 22.79 -4.39 -13.11
N THR A 616 23.38 -4.38 -11.91
CA THR A 616 24.82 -4.68 -11.77
C THR A 616 25.05 -6.18 -11.81
N PRO A 617 26.19 -6.70 -12.32
CA PRO A 617 26.45 -8.14 -12.35
C PRO A 617 26.27 -8.80 -10.98
N ASN A 618 25.63 -9.98 -10.98
CA ASN A 618 25.49 -10.79 -9.79
C ASN A 618 26.78 -11.60 -9.52
N ASP A 619 27.86 -10.91 -9.13
CA ASP A 619 29.20 -11.47 -8.93
C ASP A 619 29.71 -11.38 -7.47
N GLY A 620 28.91 -10.80 -6.57
CA GLY A 620 29.09 -10.86 -5.12
C GLY A 620 29.63 -9.59 -4.48
N SER A 621 29.97 -8.56 -5.25
CA SER A 621 30.49 -7.30 -4.71
C SER A 621 30.26 -6.12 -5.64
N GLU A 622 29.92 -4.95 -5.09
CA GLU A 622 29.86 -3.70 -5.83
C GLU A 622 30.39 -2.54 -4.97
N ASP A 623 31.17 -1.64 -5.59
CA ASP A 623 31.68 -0.43 -4.94
C ASP A 623 30.76 0.75 -5.29
N LEU A 624 30.00 1.22 -4.30
CA LEU A 624 28.97 2.23 -4.51
C LEU A 624 29.24 3.48 -3.68
N GLN A 625 29.07 4.64 -4.31
CA GLN A 625 29.06 5.90 -3.57
C GLN A 625 27.74 6.01 -2.80
N LEU A 626 27.82 6.11 -1.48
CA LEU A 626 26.64 6.31 -0.66
C LEU A 626 26.13 7.75 -0.75
N PRO A 627 24.81 7.97 -0.86
CA PRO A 627 24.25 9.31 -0.74
C PRO A 627 24.44 9.85 0.68
N ASN A 628 24.54 11.18 0.82
CA ASN A 628 24.63 11.82 2.13
C ASN A 628 23.24 11.94 2.78
N LEU A 629 22.72 10.83 3.28
CA LEU A 629 21.43 10.72 3.96
C LEU A 629 21.67 10.24 5.41
N PRO A 630 21.97 11.16 6.35
CA PRO A 630 22.30 10.77 7.71
C PRO A 630 21.17 10.02 8.41
N THR A 631 21.45 8.84 8.93
CA THR A 631 20.47 7.98 9.64
C THR A 631 21.20 6.94 10.48
N THR A 632 20.57 6.49 11.56
CA THR A 632 21.04 5.33 12.36
C THR A 632 20.29 4.05 12.02
N GLN A 633 19.41 4.09 11.01
CA GLN A 633 18.51 3.00 10.65
C GLN A 633 18.71 2.56 9.19
N ALA A 634 19.94 2.65 8.68
CA ALA A 634 20.19 2.26 7.31
C ALA A 634 20.16 0.73 7.14
N ARG A 635 19.57 0.27 6.02
CA ARG A 635 19.59 -1.15 5.58
C ARG A 635 19.91 -1.23 4.11
N ILE A 636 20.61 -2.29 3.72
CA ILE A 636 20.83 -2.64 2.32
C ILE A 636 19.93 -3.80 1.95
N LYS A 637 19.27 -3.69 0.80
CA LYS A 637 18.60 -4.79 0.11
C LYS A 637 19.34 -5.06 -1.19
N VAL A 638 19.65 -6.34 -1.44
CA VAL A 638 20.11 -6.81 -2.75
C VAL A 638 19.01 -7.71 -3.31
N GLU A 639 18.46 -7.34 -4.46
CA GLU A 639 17.37 -8.06 -5.12
C GLU A 639 17.77 -8.48 -6.53
N ALA A 640 17.26 -9.62 -6.99
CA ALA A 640 17.47 -10.04 -8.37
C ALA A 640 16.73 -9.10 -9.34
N ALA A 641 17.40 -8.66 -10.42
CA ALA A 641 16.82 -7.68 -11.34
C ALA A 641 15.66 -8.24 -12.19
N ALA A 642 15.69 -9.54 -12.50
CA ALA A 642 14.70 -10.23 -13.33
C ALA A 642 14.14 -11.50 -12.64
N ASN A 643 14.06 -11.48 -11.32
CA ASN A 643 13.51 -12.55 -10.49
C ASN A 643 12.90 -11.96 -9.21
N VAL A 644 12.23 -12.75 -8.40
CA VAL A 644 11.46 -12.27 -7.24
C VAL A 644 12.20 -12.34 -5.89
N PHE A 645 13.36 -13.00 -5.87
CA PHE A 645 14.10 -13.22 -4.64
C PHE A 645 15.02 -12.04 -4.29
N PHE A 646 15.25 -11.86 -3.00
CA PHE A 646 16.12 -10.81 -2.47
C PHE A 646 16.67 -11.22 -1.12
N ASP A 647 17.61 -10.45 -0.59
CA ASP A 647 17.98 -10.48 0.82
C ASP A 647 18.20 -9.07 1.39
N ILE A 648 18.05 -8.93 2.71
CA ILE A 648 18.21 -7.67 3.45
C ILE A 648 19.29 -7.85 4.51
N SER A 649 20.16 -6.86 4.67
CA SER A 649 21.11 -6.81 5.79
C SER A 649 20.41 -7.00 7.15
N ASN A 650 20.90 -7.92 7.99
CA ASN A 650 20.32 -8.34 9.27
C ASN A 650 20.41 -7.31 10.38
N GLU A 651 21.31 -6.31 10.29
CA GLU A 651 21.46 -5.25 11.29
C GLU A 651 21.39 -3.82 10.69
N ASN A 652 20.87 -2.87 11.48
CA ASN A 652 20.90 -1.45 11.14
C ASN A 652 22.36 -0.96 11.17
N PHE A 653 22.77 -0.19 10.17
CA PHE A 653 24.01 0.57 10.18
C PHE A 653 23.75 2.08 10.19
N THR A 654 24.79 2.85 10.52
CA THR A 654 24.72 4.32 10.60
C THR A 654 25.36 4.93 9.37
N ILE A 655 24.66 5.87 8.73
CA ILE A 655 25.23 6.84 7.79
C ILE A 655 25.42 8.14 8.56
N GLU A 656 26.66 8.59 8.71
CA GLU A 656 26.99 9.90 9.28
C GLU A 656 27.01 10.96 8.19
N ASP A 657 26.64 12.18 8.59
CA ASP A 657 26.72 13.34 7.73
C ASP A 657 28.17 13.61 7.35
N ASN A 658 28.42 13.65 6.04
CA ASN A 658 29.70 14.05 5.47
C ASN A 658 29.41 15.05 4.35
N PRO A 659 29.13 16.31 4.71
CA PRO A 659 28.73 17.33 3.74
C PRO A 659 29.87 17.57 2.75
N VAL A 660 29.55 17.64 1.46
CA VAL A 660 30.51 18.17 0.48
C VAL A 660 30.65 19.67 0.76
N PRO A 661 31.86 20.23 0.77
CA PRO A 661 32.08 21.63 1.12
C PRO A 661 31.32 22.64 0.27
N VAL A 662 30.92 22.30 -0.95
CA VAL A 662 30.09 23.17 -1.79
C VAL A 662 29.20 22.34 -2.71
N GLU A 663 27.92 22.67 -2.77
CA GLU A 663 26.98 22.15 -3.78
C GLU A 663 26.79 23.19 -4.90
N LEU A 664 27.17 22.86 -6.13
CA LEU A 664 27.03 23.74 -7.30
C LEU A 664 25.72 23.45 -8.05
N SER A 665 24.87 24.46 -8.23
CA SER A 665 23.67 24.36 -9.09
C SER A 665 23.96 24.71 -10.56
N ALA A 666 24.99 25.53 -10.81
CA ALA A 666 25.36 25.94 -12.16
C ALA A 666 26.83 26.30 -12.25
N PHE A 667 27.47 25.97 -13.38
CA PHE A 667 28.73 26.53 -13.81
C PHE A 667 28.77 26.59 -15.34
N PHE A 668 28.97 27.78 -15.91
CA PHE A 668 29.02 27.98 -17.36
C PHE A 668 29.85 29.21 -17.73
N VAL A 669 30.17 29.33 -19.02
CA VAL A 669 30.95 30.44 -19.57
C VAL A 669 30.21 31.07 -20.74
N ILE A 670 30.23 32.40 -20.78
CA ILE A 670 29.68 33.21 -21.86
C ILE A 670 30.82 33.96 -22.54
N SER A 671 30.97 33.78 -23.84
CA SER A 671 31.88 34.60 -24.65
C SER A 671 31.32 36.01 -24.81
N THR A 672 32.09 37.02 -24.43
CA THR A 672 31.72 38.45 -24.50
C THR A 672 32.76 39.24 -25.27
N GLU A 673 32.45 40.48 -25.65
CA GLU A 673 33.43 41.40 -26.28
C GLU A 673 34.65 41.69 -25.38
N GLU A 674 34.54 41.50 -24.06
CA GLU A 674 35.63 41.70 -23.10
C GLU A 674 36.46 40.44 -22.80
N GLY A 675 36.01 39.27 -23.27
CA GLY A 675 36.61 37.96 -22.98
C GLY A 675 35.59 36.92 -22.49
N ALA A 676 36.05 35.89 -21.77
CA ALA A 676 35.21 34.81 -21.27
C ALA A 676 34.62 35.17 -19.90
N LEU A 677 33.30 35.30 -19.79
CA LEU A 677 32.58 35.52 -18.54
C LEU A 677 32.14 34.20 -17.94
N LEU A 678 32.81 33.76 -16.88
CA LEU A 678 32.45 32.60 -16.08
C LEU A 678 31.39 33.00 -15.05
N LYS A 679 30.38 32.14 -14.88
CA LYS A 679 29.34 32.27 -13.85
C LYS A 679 29.10 30.93 -13.19
N TRP A 680 28.95 30.94 -11.87
CA TRP A 680 28.53 29.77 -11.10
C TRP A 680 27.67 30.16 -9.91
N THR A 681 26.87 29.21 -9.46
CA THR A 681 25.95 29.37 -8.34
C THR A 681 26.10 28.20 -7.38
N THR A 682 26.27 28.50 -6.10
CA THR A 682 26.30 27.52 -5.01
C THR A 682 24.92 27.47 -4.34
N ILE A 683 24.44 26.28 -3.98
CA ILE A 683 23.23 26.09 -3.16
C ILE A 683 23.60 26.16 -1.68
N THR A 684 24.69 25.48 -1.32
CA THR A 684 25.29 25.52 0.02
C THR A 684 26.82 25.57 -0.09
N GLU A 685 27.45 26.13 0.93
CA GLU A 685 28.89 26.11 1.15
C GLU A 685 29.12 25.73 2.62
N THR A 686 30.13 24.92 2.90
CA THR A 686 30.56 24.47 4.22
C THR A 686 32.07 24.55 4.21
N ASN A 687 32.65 25.33 5.13
CA ASN A 687 34.11 25.46 5.24
C ASN A 687 34.82 25.97 3.97
N ASN A 688 34.11 26.61 3.03
CA ASN A 688 34.64 26.99 1.73
C ASN A 688 35.52 28.26 1.82
N ALA A 689 36.82 28.12 1.54
CA ALA A 689 37.73 29.25 1.40
C ALA A 689 37.52 29.99 0.07
N GLY A 690 37.14 29.29 -1.00
CA GLY A 690 36.83 29.89 -2.29
C GLY A 690 37.16 29.01 -3.49
N PHE A 691 37.22 29.64 -4.67
CA PHE A 691 37.31 28.97 -5.96
C PHE A 691 38.54 29.43 -6.74
N GLY A 692 39.51 28.55 -6.93
CA GLY A 692 40.56 28.71 -7.94
C GLY A 692 39.99 28.49 -9.33
N ILE A 693 40.00 29.52 -10.16
CA ILE A 693 39.54 29.42 -11.54
C ILE A 693 40.71 28.96 -12.39
N GLU A 694 40.57 27.83 -13.05
CA GLU A 694 41.61 27.27 -13.92
C GLU A 694 41.19 27.27 -15.38
N ARG A 695 42.15 27.55 -16.27
CA ARG A 695 41.97 27.59 -17.73
C ARG A 695 42.91 26.61 -18.41
N SER A 696 42.43 25.96 -19.46
CA SER A 696 43.21 25.13 -20.38
C SER A 696 42.92 25.49 -21.85
N SER A 697 43.90 25.25 -22.73
CA SER A 697 43.73 25.36 -24.19
C SER A 697 43.58 24.00 -24.89
N ASN A 698 43.75 22.90 -24.16
CA ASN A 698 43.72 21.53 -24.69
C ASN A 698 42.88 20.58 -23.82
N ASN A 699 42.19 21.10 -22.79
CA ASN A 699 41.42 20.36 -21.80
C ASN A 699 42.23 19.33 -20.97
N ILE A 700 43.56 19.45 -20.95
CA ILE A 700 44.47 18.53 -20.24
C ILE A 700 45.31 19.31 -19.23
N GLU A 701 45.99 20.35 -19.70
CA GLU A 701 46.87 21.18 -18.87
C GLU A 701 46.12 22.43 -18.41
N PHE A 702 45.71 22.45 -17.14
CA PHE A 702 45.00 23.56 -16.51
C PHE A 702 45.98 24.45 -15.75
N THR A 703 45.83 25.77 -15.92
CA THR A 703 46.58 26.78 -15.17
C THR A 703 45.59 27.66 -14.41
N GLU A 704 45.82 27.87 -13.11
CA GLU A 704 45.04 28.81 -12.31
C GLU A 704 45.24 30.25 -12.81
N ILE A 705 44.15 30.93 -13.12
CA ILE A 705 44.14 32.32 -13.62
C ILE A 705 43.73 33.31 -12.54
N THR A 706 42.94 32.90 -11.55
CA THR A 706 42.55 33.73 -10.40
C THR A 706 41.97 32.87 -9.28
N PHE A 707 41.75 33.50 -8.10
CA PHE A 707 41.03 32.91 -6.99
C PHE A 707 39.90 33.86 -6.55
N VAL A 708 38.71 33.32 -6.33
CA VAL A 708 37.53 34.07 -5.86
C VAL A 708 37.13 33.55 -4.49
N GLU A 709 37.17 34.43 -3.46
CA GLU A 709 36.83 34.07 -2.08
C GLU A 709 35.38 33.55 -1.97
N GLY A 710 35.21 32.46 -1.22
CA GLY A 710 33.91 31.86 -0.89
C GLY A 710 33.24 32.54 0.29
N ARG A 711 32.12 31.99 0.75
CA ARG A 711 31.36 32.47 1.92
C ARG A 711 31.63 31.69 3.21
N GLY A 712 32.60 30.77 3.22
CA GLY A 712 32.84 29.89 4.36
C GLY A 712 31.75 28.84 4.48
N THR A 713 30.95 28.91 5.54
CA THR A 713 29.76 28.06 5.73
C THR A 713 28.49 28.89 5.55
N THR A 714 27.72 28.63 4.50
CA THR A 714 26.42 29.23 4.21
C THR A 714 25.46 28.22 3.59
N THR A 715 24.19 28.26 3.98
CA THR A 715 23.12 27.50 3.30
C THR A 715 22.32 28.38 2.33
N GLU A 716 22.72 29.65 2.16
CA GLU A 716 22.11 30.59 1.22
C GLU A 716 22.71 30.43 -0.18
N VAL A 717 21.84 30.46 -1.20
CA VAL A 717 22.25 30.43 -2.60
C VAL A 717 23.16 31.64 -2.89
N THR A 718 24.34 31.38 -3.44
CA THR A 718 25.32 32.43 -3.73
C THR A 718 25.76 32.41 -5.19
N ASP A 719 25.62 33.55 -5.86
CA ASP A 719 26.05 33.76 -7.24
C ASP A 719 27.45 34.37 -7.31
N TYR A 720 28.27 33.82 -8.19
CA TYR A 720 29.62 34.27 -8.46
C TYR A 720 29.85 34.54 -9.95
N SER A 721 30.79 35.43 -10.25
CA SER A 721 31.23 35.65 -11.62
C SER A 721 32.66 36.14 -11.72
N TYR A 722 33.31 35.80 -12.83
CA TYR A 722 34.65 36.28 -13.16
C TYR A 722 34.80 36.44 -14.67
N THR A 723 35.51 37.47 -15.14
CA THR A 723 35.79 37.67 -16.57
C THR A 723 37.27 37.51 -16.86
N ASP A 724 37.62 36.50 -17.65
CA ASP A 724 38.96 36.29 -18.19
C ASP A 724 39.19 37.20 -19.41
N LYS A 725 39.91 38.31 -19.18
CA LYS A 725 40.15 39.37 -20.17
C LYS A 725 41.43 39.12 -20.98
N ASN A 726 41.53 39.76 -22.14
CA ASN A 726 42.71 39.74 -23.02
C ASN A 726 43.10 38.35 -23.56
N ILE A 727 42.11 37.47 -23.73
CA ILE A 727 42.28 36.17 -24.37
C ILE A 727 42.19 36.29 -25.90
N LYS A 728 42.98 35.47 -26.60
CA LYS A 728 42.96 35.44 -28.07
C LYS A 728 41.71 34.71 -28.55
N ALA A 729 41.36 34.90 -29.82
CA ALA A 729 40.34 34.07 -30.44
C ALA A 729 40.78 32.60 -30.42
N GLY A 730 39.87 31.70 -30.06
CA GLY A 730 40.14 30.27 -29.88
C GLY A 730 39.23 29.62 -28.83
N ILE A 731 39.34 28.29 -28.75
CA ILE A 731 38.59 27.47 -27.80
C ILE A 731 39.40 27.33 -26.51
N TYR A 732 38.74 27.56 -25.37
CA TYR A 732 39.29 27.40 -24.04
C TYR A 732 38.38 26.54 -23.17
N TYR A 733 38.97 25.84 -22.20
CA TYR A 733 38.27 25.05 -21.21
C TYR A 733 38.50 25.65 -19.83
N TYR A 734 37.45 25.77 -19.04
CA TYR A 734 37.49 26.31 -17.68
C TYR A 734 36.98 25.29 -16.68
N ARG A 735 37.57 25.25 -15.48
CA ARG A 735 37.05 24.50 -14.33
C ARG A 735 37.26 25.29 -13.04
N LEU A 736 36.47 24.97 -12.03
CA LEU A 736 36.63 25.49 -10.68
C LEU A 736 37.40 24.48 -9.83
N LYS A 737 38.39 24.96 -9.10
CA LYS A 737 39.05 24.27 -7.99
C LYS A 737 38.51 24.86 -6.69
N GLN A 738 37.50 24.23 -6.12
CA GLN A 738 36.93 24.62 -4.84
C GLN A 738 37.90 24.24 -3.73
N ILE A 739 38.25 25.18 -2.85
CA ILE A 739 39.25 25.01 -1.78
C ILE A 739 38.59 25.29 -0.43
N ASP A 740 38.83 24.43 0.54
CA ASP A 740 38.36 24.56 1.92
C ASP A 740 39.31 25.40 2.79
N LEU A 741 38.82 25.87 3.94
CA LEU A 741 39.65 26.58 4.94
C LEU A 741 40.76 25.69 5.52
N ASP A 742 40.63 24.36 5.44
CA ASP A 742 41.69 23.41 5.83
C ASP A 742 42.68 23.09 4.70
N GLY A 743 42.46 23.64 3.51
CA GLY A 743 43.30 23.49 2.33
C GLY A 743 43.03 22.25 1.48
N SER A 744 42.05 21.41 1.83
CA SER A 744 41.53 20.39 0.93
C SER A 744 40.80 21.02 -0.26
N PHE A 745 40.66 20.29 -1.38
CA PHE A 745 40.06 20.83 -2.58
C PHE A 745 39.33 19.78 -3.43
N ASN A 746 38.34 20.23 -4.20
CA ASN A 746 37.63 19.45 -5.22
C ASN A 746 37.53 20.22 -6.54
N TYR A 747 37.45 19.51 -7.67
CA TYR A 747 37.29 20.13 -8.99
C TYR A 747 35.85 19.99 -9.51
N SER A 748 35.36 21.02 -10.20
CA SER A 748 34.17 20.93 -11.03
C SER A 748 34.45 20.21 -12.35
N ASN A 749 33.38 19.84 -13.07
CA ASN A 749 33.48 19.53 -14.50
C ASN A 749 34.04 20.72 -15.29
N SER A 750 34.71 20.44 -16.40
CA SER A 750 35.20 21.47 -17.32
C SER A 750 34.10 21.96 -18.25
N VAL A 751 34.09 23.26 -18.55
CA VAL A 751 33.16 23.91 -19.49
C VAL A 751 33.94 24.58 -20.61
N GLU A 752 33.44 24.47 -21.83
CA GLU A 752 34.08 25.01 -23.04
C GLU A 752 33.62 26.44 -23.33
N ALA A 753 34.52 27.30 -23.83
CA ALA A 753 34.24 28.64 -24.30
C ALA A 753 34.94 28.91 -25.63
N ASP A 754 34.17 29.32 -26.65
CA ASP A 754 34.69 29.72 -27.96
C ASP A 754 34.76 31.25 -28.08
N ILE A 755 35.98 31.79 -28.17
CA ILE A 755 36.23 33.22 -28.28
C ILE A 755 36.36 33.61 -29.75
N ASN A 756 35.37 34.34 -30.25
CA ASN A 756 35.31 34.78 -31.65
C ASN A 756 36.25 35.96 -31.95
N ALA A 757 36.80 36.00 -33.17
CA ALA A 757 37.60 37.14 -33.67
C ALA A 757 36.72 38.35 -34.05
N PRO A 758 37.23 39.59 -33.98
CA PRO A 758 36.48 40.78 -34.39
C PRO A 758 36.11 40.72 -35.88
N THR A 759 34.87 41.09 -36.21
CA THR A 759 34.31 40.98 -37.57
C THR A 759 34.42 42.26 -38.39
N ALA A 760 34.84 43.38 -37.79
CA ALA A 760 34.96 44.67 -38.46
C ALA A 760 36.20 45.46 -38.02
N PHE A 761 36.65 46.37 -38.91
CA PHE A 761 37.63 47.39 -38.57
C PHE A 761 36.97 48.48 -37.73
N ILE A 762 37.52 48.79 -36.55
CA ILE A 762 37.00 49.84 -35.67
C ILE A 762 38.17 50.70 -35.19
N LEU A 763 38.00 52.02 -35.18
CA LEU A 763 38.85 52.95 -34.43
C LEU A 763 38.03 53.57 -33.30
N SER A 764 38.37 53.23 -32.06
CA SER A 764 37.70 53.75 -30.87
C SER A 764 38.18 55.17 -30.54
N GLN A 765 37.34 55.89 -29.79
CA GLN A 765 37.74 57.16 -29.19
C GLN A 765 38.85 56.90 -28.15
N ASN A 766 39.90 57.71 -28.15
CA ASN A 766 40.98 57.59 -27.18
C ASN A 766 40.46 57.83 -25.75
N TYR A 767 41.02 57.12 -24.77
CA TYR A 767 40.67 57.30 -23.36
C TYR A 767 41.93 57.42 -22.48
N PRO A 768 42.00 58.40 -21.57
CA PRO A 768 41.03 59.51 -21.39
C PRO A 768 41.00 60.50 -22.59
N ASN A 769 39.92 61.27 -22.76
CA ASN A 769 39.85 62.42 -23.68
C ASN A 769 38.89 63.49 -23.14
N PRO A 770 39.36 64.69 -22.72
CA PRO A 770 40.74 65.19 -22.80
C PRO A 770 41.76 64.39 -21.96
N PHE A 771 43.05 64.49 -22.28
CA PHE A 771 44.14 63.74 -21.61
C PHE A 771 45.35 64.62 -21.25
N ASN A 772 46.20 64.14 -20.32
CA ASN A 772 47.41 64.82 -19.84
C ASN A 772 48.49 63.86 -19.30
N PRO A 773 49.70 63.84 -19.87
CA PRO A 773 49.98 63.97 -21.29
C PRO A 773 49.72 62.66 -22.04
N SER A 774 49.26 61.58 -21.38
CA SER A 774 49.10 60.25 -21.98
C SER A 774 47.65 59.77 -22.14
N THR A 775 47.40 58.98 -23.19
CA THR A 775 46.10 58.36 -23.52
C THR A 775 46.30 57.02 -24.21
N ILE A 776 45.25 56.18 -24.24
CA ILE A 776 45.21 54.92 -25.00
C ILE A 776 44.29 55.06 -26.20
N ILE A 777 44.73 54.62 -27.37
CA ILE A 777 43.94 54.49 -28.61
C ILE A 777 43.66 53.01 -28.86
N LYS A 778 42.39 52.60 -28.86
CA LYS A 778 41.99 51.21 -29.15
C LYS A 778 41.45 51.07 -30.58
N PHE A 779 41.72 49.94 -31.23
CA PHE A 779 41.19 49.61 -32.56
C PHE A 779 41.09 48.10 -32.77
N SER A 780 40.20 47.66 -33.67
CA SER A 780 40.06 46.24 -34.05
C SER A 780 40.40 46.03 -35.52
N LEU A 781 40.99 44.88 -35.83
CA LEU A 781 41.33 44.44 -37.18
C LEU A 781 40.66 43.08 -37.42
N PRO A 782 39.75 42.93 -38.40
CA PRO A 782 39.11 41.67 -38.74
C PRO A 782 39.99 40.77 -39.63
N VAL A 783 41.16 41.24 -40.02
CA VAL A 783 42.16 40.54 -40.83
C VAL A 783 43.54 41.12 -40.53
N ASP A 784 44.60 40.33 -40.71
CA ASP A 784 45.98 40.82 -40.71
C ASP A 784 46.11 42.06 -41.61
N SER A 785 46.62 43.16 -41.08
CA SER A 785 46.63 44.45 -41.76
C SER A 785 47.91 45.24 -41.53
N LYS A 786 48.37 45.96 -42.55
CA LYS A 786 49.33 47.05 -42.42
C LYS A 786 48.60 48.27 -41.84
N VAL A 787 48.95 48.68 -40.63
CA VAL A 787 48.28 49.78 -39.92
C VAL A 787 49.21 50.98 -39.80
N ILE A 788 48.70 52.15 -40.20
CA ILE A 788 49.34 53.45 -40.03
C ILE A 788 48.39 54.39 -39.27
N ILE A 789 48.78 54.87 -38.08
CA ILE A 789 48.04 55.89 -37.34
C ILE A 789 48.84 57.19 -37.36
N ASN A 790 48.30 58.21 -38.02
CA ASN A 790 48.92 59.54 -38.11
C ASN A 790 48.21 60.54 -37.19
N LEU A 791 48.98 61.45 -36.58
CA LEU A 791 48.46 62.56 -35.77
C LEU A 791 48.58 63.88 -36.53
N TYR A 792 47.55 64.71 -36.47
CA TYR A 792 47.46 66.01 -37.15
C TYR A 792 47.05 67.12 -36.19
N ASN A 793 47.53 68.35 -36.44
CA ASN A 793 47.07 69.56 -35.73
C ASN A 793 45.80 70.14 -36.40
N THR A 794 45.26 71.23 -35.85
CA THR A 794 44.05 71.90 -36.37
C THR A 794 44.24 72.56 -37.74
N LEU A 795 45.48 72.76 -38.20
CA LEU A 795 45.81 73.26 -39.53
C LEU A 795 45.90 72.12 -40.58
N GLY A 796 45.77 70.86 -40.15
CA GLY A 796 45.90 69.68 -41.01
C GLY A 796 47.35 69.26 -41.25
N GLU A 797 48.31 69.85 -40.56
CA GLU A 797 49.72 69.45 -40.65
C GLU A 797 49.95 68.17 -39.86
N LYS A 798 50.67 67.21 -40.45
CA LYS A 798 51.03 65.96 -39.77
C LYS A 798 52.07 66.24 -38.69
N VAL A 799 51.71 65.96 -37.45
CA VAL A 799 52.51 66.21 -36.25
C VAL A 799 53.35 65.00 -35.88
N ASP A 800 52.80 63.79 -36.01
CA ASP A 800 53.48 62.54 -35.64
C ASP A 800 52.88 61.31 -36.34
N VAL A 801 53.58 60.18 -36.27
CA VAL A 801 53.11 58.84 -36.70
C VAL A 801 53.14 57.90 -35.49
N LEU A 802 51.96 57.59 -34.96
CA LEU A 802 51.80 56.82 -33.72
C LEU A 802 51.94 55.30 -33.92
N VAL A 803 51.59 54.82 -35.11
CA VAL A 803 51.71 53.41 -35.52
C VAL A 803 52.11 53.38 -36.99
N ASP A 804 53.06 52.52 -37.36
CA ASP A 804 53.38 52.16 -38.74
C ASP A 804 53.96 50.74 -38.79
N ARG A 805 53.10 49.72 -38.67
CA ARG A 805 53.52 48.30 -38.61
C ARG A 805 52.43 47.36 -39.09
N GLU A 806 52.84 46.14 -39.46
CA GLU A 806 51.92 45.02 -39.69
C GLU A 806 51.37 44.53 -38.33
N LEU A 807 50.06 44.30 -38.26
CA LEU A 807 49.36 43.79 -37.08
C LEU A 807 48.44 42.64 -37.48
N SER A 808 48.35 41.62 -36.64
CA SER A 808 47.48 40.46 -36.87
C SER A 808 46.00 40.78 -36.64
N ILE A 809 45.09 39.93 -37.12
CA ILE A 809 43.67 39.94 -36.73
C ILE A 809 43.52 40.01 -35.19
N GLY A 810 42.60 40.85 -34.70
CA GLY A 810 42.32 41.02 -33.26
C GLY A 810 42.08 42.46 -32.82
N HIS A 811 41.90 42.63 -31.51
CA HIS A 811 41.82 43.94 -30.85
C HIS A 811 43.22 44.42 -30.45
N HIS A 812 43.51 45.70 -30.66
CA HIS A 812 44.82 46.32 -30.47
C HIS A 812 44.70 47.63 -29.70
N GLU A 813 45.76 47.97 -28.97
CA GLU A 813 45.85 49.23 -28.23
C GLU A 813 47.20 49.91 -28.50
N GLN A 814 47.18 51.25 -28.64
CA GLN A 814 48.36 52.09 -28.76
C GLN A 814 48.36 53.15 -27.65
N ASN A 815 49.35 53.07 -26.77
CA ASN A 815 49.62 54.11 -25.78
C ASN A 815 50.29 55.31 -26.47
N PHE A 816 49.82 56.51 -26.19
CA PHE A 816 50.38 57.75 -26.74
C PHE A 816 50.73 58.72 -25.61
N ASP A 817 51.97 59.21 -25.59
CA ASP A 817 52.44 60.28 -24.71
C ASP A 817 52.68 61.56 -25.54
N ALA A 818 51.90 62.59 -25.27
CA ALA A 818 51.95 63.89 -25.93
C ALA A 818 52.74 64.95 -25.13
N SER A 819 53.63 64.52 -24.24
CA SER A 819 54.47 65.42 -23.42
C SER A 819 55.31 66.39 -24.27
N GLY A 820 55.60 66.09 -25.53
CA GLY A 820 56.26 67.00 -26.47
C GLY A 820 55.37 68.02 -27.21
N LEU A 821 54.03 67.93 -27.11
CA LEU A 821 53.09 68.75 -27.90
C LEU A 821 52.49 69.91 -27.10
N SER A 822 52.01 70.95 -27.78
CA SER A 822 51.33 72.08 -27.10
C SER A 822 49.89 71.73 -26.73
N ASN A 823 49.30 72.39 -25.73
CA ASN A 823 47.87 72.22 -25.41
C ASN A 823 47.01 72.57 -26.62
N GLY A 824 46.00 71.74 -26.91
CA GLY A 824 45.17 71.96 -28.08
C GLY A 824 44.40 70.74 -28.56
N VAL A 825 43.71 70.93 -29.67
CA VAL A 825 42.95 69.88 -30.35
C VAL A 825 43.84 69.23 -31.41
N TYR A 826 43.86 67.90 -31.42
CA TYR A 826 44.55 67.09 -32.42
C TYR A 826 43.58 66.08 -33.03
N TYR A 827 43.93 65.55 -34.19
CA TYR A 827 43.17 64.52 -34.88
C TYR A 827 44.09 63.34 -35.18
N TYR A 828 43.67 62.13 -34.80
CA TYR A 828 44.38 60.91 -35.21
C TYR A 828 43.58 60.16 -36.26
N THR A 829 44.26 59.71 -37.29
CA THR A 829 43.67 58.97 -38.41
C THR A 829 44.33 57.62 -38.54
N ILE A 830 43.55 56.55 -38.51
CA ILE A 830 44.00 55.21 -38.88
C ILE A 830 43.86 55.02 -40.40
N ASN A 831 44.85 54.39 -41.01
CA ASN A 831 44.77 53.73 -42.30
C ASN A 831 45.20 52.28 -42.09
N ALA A 832 44.27 51.35 -42.23
CA ALA A 832 44.52 49.92 -42.18
C ALA A 832 44.31 49.32 -43.57
N GLN A 833 45.31 48.62 -44.08
CA GLN A 833 45.23 47.85 -45.32
C GLN A 833 45.31 46.37 -44.99
N GLY A 834 44.17 45.69 -45.08
CA GLY A 834 44.07 44.25 -44.87
C GLY A 834 44.79 43.47 -45.96
N LYS A 835 45.40 42.33 -45.59
CA LYS A 835 46.03 41.40 -46.53
C LYS A 835 45.04 40.77 -47.52
N ASP A 836 43.75 40.81 -47.19
CA ASP A 836 42.64 40.41 -48.06
C ASP A 836 42.25 41.50 -49.10
N GLY A 837 42.93 42.65 -49.09
CA GLY A 837 42.66 43.78 -49.96
C GLY A 837 41.65 44.79 -49.40
N SER A 838 41.11 44.56 -48.20
CA SER A 838 40.26 45.54 -47.52
C SER A 838 41.04 46.78 -47.11
N VAL A 839 40.41 47.95 -47.14
CA VAL A 839 41.02 49.23 -46.75
C VAL A 839 40.07 49.96 -45.80
N PHE A 840 40.60 50.41 -44.66
CA PHE A 840 39.85 51.16 -43.66
C PHE A 840 40.58 52.45 -43.29
N THR A 841 39.86 53.57 -43.40
CA THR A 841 40.35 54.87 -42.94
C THR A 841 39.34 55.48 -41.99
N SER A 842 39.78 55.94 -40.82
CA SER A 842 38.91 56.61 -39.86
C SER A 842 39.68 57.64 -39.05
N THR A 843 39.02 58.77 -38.73
CA THR A 843 39.63 59.89 -38.01
C THR A 843 38.83 60.19 -36.74
N LYS A 844 39.53 60.46 -35.65
CA LYS A 844 38.95 60.85 -34.36
C LYS A 844 39.67 62.07 -33.79
N LYS A 845 38.93 62.88 -33.03
CA LYS A 845 39.41 64.09 -32.37
C LYS A 845 39.92 63.73 -30.97
N MET A 846 41.10 64.22 -30.59
CA MET A 846 41.62 64.17 -29.22
C MET A 846 41.93 65.58 -28.72
N VAL A 847 41.87 65.79 -27.40
CA VAL A 847 42.13 67.09 -26.76
C VAL A 847 43.23 66.90 -25.72
N LEU A 848 44.36 67.56 -25.93
CA LEU A 848 45.47 67.59 -24.98
C LEU A 848 45.34 68.81 -24.07
N MET A 849 45.28 68.58 -22.76
CA MET A 849 45.22 69.64 -21.74
C MET A 849 46.29 69.39 -20.66
N LYS A 850 47.49 69.93 -20.87
CA LYS A 850 48.57 69.97 -19.87
C LYS A 850 48.29 70.94 -18.74
#